data_AF-A0A818LT66-F1
#
_entry.id   AF-A0A818LT66-F1
#
_cell.length_a   1.000
_cell.length_b   1.000
_cell.length_c   1.000
_cell.angle_alpha   90.00
_cell.angle_beta   90.00
_cell.angle_gamma   90.00
#
_symmetry.space_group_name_H-M   'P 1'
#
loop_
_entity.id
_entity.type
_entity.pdbx_description
1 polymer ?
#
loop_
_entity_poly.entity_id
_entity_poly.type
_entity_poly.pdbx_seq_one_letter_code
_entity_poly.pdbx_strand_id
1 'polypeptide(L)'
;LYVNGVSVGSTAAQNNAAPSAVVTLTLGNSLSGGECNSQSIATGTFSGYLDEFRVYSRELSAREISALTKDKTCSDGIMNGDETDIDCGGSCPVCNVYQVCKVDLDCTTCNNSIACLNGFCEPVAYLNGTYSFWPMENNAVDIISGLNGEGVNSPTYVTPGITGSGYALKLISSSNQYITISTYQSFVSTSFTVEMWIYPTTLSSNFYYGLFNQYQSLTTDHNLYVCLYGGNLKMGFWSDDVVSGTTLSINTWYHVAFVYDYSSRTQIIYINGVQDISRSSAGPYLGTSGSISIGNYYDGINHGYDGYIDQVTLYMNARNASDILSDATLTTWHSFDCGISYDSGPNKINGTANNVILASGRVGQGLSFSLRSSYYQLYGFPVLGTSNHPYSMSLWIQRTSTGGGTLVHVSSQTDGGEWCLDFMGFSSNGQIVGSSWDGAVEEVVGPVVSTKVWTHVATTFSTINGVRLYVNGSLIGSTGAMAYAASGTANTVILGNPRAAGCAAKSIVSGTFYGYLDEFRVYSRELSAREVSALTKDKSCSDGLMNGDETDIDCGGACLTCAAGQKCILTKDCNNVQCTNDTCADATCNDGIKNNGETDVDCGGSNCSPCDIGKACYGAGDCVNSSCVSGTCKDSSCQSLTYSSYITYSTGNQPWSISIADLDNDNNNDIIVLNAVDANLGIYFNQGNGTFQTPIIFQTASYPQFVESVDLNKDNNIDLIIAQGGNNSIGLFLGLGNRSFSSRMDIPVGSYPYGVGIGDFNKDGNLDIVAVNDDDNTASVLFGYGNGSFESASTLSTGSYVAAVAVADFNGDGYLDFVDTDYSDSTVSLFINYGNGSFQQRIAYPTDTSPWKIAVADFNHDNYIDVVVANYDSNTISVLLGNGGGTLRSRISYSTGQYPRGIAVGDLNNDTHIDIVVANYYNNYLSVFLGYGNGSFTSATGLTTDWYLTAVAIADLNGDGRLDIAATTYYGTLNILFNIC
;
A
#
# COMPACT_ATOMS: atom_id res chain seq x y z
N LEU A 1 8.31 -31.39 -34.66
CA LEU A 1 7.67 -32.54 -33.98
C LEU A 1 8.46 -32.83 -32.72
N TYR A 2 7.79 -32.86 -31.57
CA TYR A 2 8.42 -33.15 -30.28
C TYR A 2 7.72 -34.36 -29.63
N VAL A 3 8.48 -35.23 -28.97
CA VAL A 3 7.98 -36.36 -28.19
C VAL A 3 8.67 -36.31 -26.83
N ASN A 4 7.88 -36.28 -25.74
CA ASN A 4 8.38 -36.12 -24.37
C ASN A 4 9.35 -34.94 -24.20
N GLY A 5 9.00 -33.78 -24.76
CA GLY A 5 9.81 -32.55 -24.63
C GLY A 5 11.01 -32.48 -25.58
N VAL A 6 11.34 -33.56 -26.29
CA VAL A 6 12.53 -33.65 -27.16
C VAL A 6 12.15 -33.52 -28.63
N SER A 7 12.87 -32.71 -29.40
CA SER A 7 12.67 -32.58 -30.85
C SER A 7 13.04 -33.88 -31.56
N VAL A 8 12.10 -34.46 -32.31
CA VAL A 8 12.30 -35.72 -33.05
C VAL A 8 12.25 -35.53 -34.58
N GLY A 9 12.05 -34.30 -35.05
CA GLY A 9 12.12 -33.97 -36.48
C GLY A 9 11.40 -32.69 -36.86
N SER A 10 11.80 -32.10 -37.99
CA SER A 10 11.22 -30.90 -38.59
C SER A 10 11.16 -31.02 -40.11
N THR A 11 10.09 -30.51 -40.73
CA THR A 11 9.97 -30.36 -42.18
C THR A 11 9.46 -28.96 -42.51
N ALA A 12 9.94 -28.38 -43.61
CA ALA A 12 9.46 -27.08 -44.09
C ALA A 12 8.03 -27.23 -44.68
N ALA A 13 7.09 -26.42 -44.22
CA ALA A 13 5.73 -26.43 -44.74
C ALA A 13 5.66 -25.77 -46.13
N GLN A 14 5.09 -26.46 -47.12
CA GLN A 14 4.67 -25.85 -48.38
C GLN A 14 3.29 -25.22 -48.18
N ASN A 15 3.25 -23.89 -48.01
CA ASN A 15 1.99 -23.16 -47.81
C ASN A 15 1.32 -22.87 -49.16
N ASN A 16 0.32 -23.69 -49.52
CA ASN A 16 -0.56 -23.46 -50.68
C ASN A 16 -2.00 -23.07 -50.26
N ALA A 17 -2.24 -22.67 -49.00
CA ALA A 17 -3.58 -22.35 -48.52
C ALA A 17 -3.90 -20.84 -48.63
N ALA A 18 -5.07 -20.51 -49.19
CA ALA A 18 -5.56 -19.13 -49.31
C ALA A 18 -6.01 -18.56 -47.94
N PRO A 19 -6.02 -17.21 -47.75
CA PRO A 19 -6.11 -16.53 -46.45
C PRO A 19 -7.45 -16.67 -45.68
N SER A 20 -8.33 -17.56 -46.10
CA SER A 20 -9.71 -17.67 -45.58
C SER A 20 -10.18 -19.12 -45.44
N ALA A 21 -9.26 -20.09 -45.37
CA ALA A 21 -9.62 -21.49 -45.17
C ALA A 21 -9.95 -21.77 -43.69
N VAL A 22 -11.16 -22.25 -43.42
CA VAL A 22 -11.52 -22.85 -42.12
C VAL A 22 -10.78 -24.18 -41.99
N VAL A 23 -9.88 -24.28 -41.02
CA VAL A 23 -9.15 -25.52 -40.73
C VAL A 23 -9.95 -26.31 -39.70
N THR A 24 -10.60 -27.38 -40.13
CA THR A 24 -11.23 -28.34 -39.22
C THR A 24 -10.20 -29.37 -38.80
N LEU A 25 -9.90 -29.45 -37.50
CA LEU A 25 -9.00 -30.44 -36.93
C LEU A 25 -9.82 -31.61 -36.35
N THR A 26 -9.57 -32.82 -36.82
CA THR A 26 -10.21 -34.04 -36.29
C THR A 26 -9.20 -34.84 -35.48
N LEU A 27 -9.56 -35.19 -34.24
CA LEU A 27 -8.75 -36.04 -33.36
C LEU A 27 -9.32 -37.47 -33.35
N GLY A 28 -8.45 -38.45 -33.53
CA GLY A 28 -8.82 -39.88 -33.56
C GLY A 28 -9.04 -40.43 -34.97
N ASN A 29 -9.72 -41.58 -35.06
CA ASN A 29 -9.90 -42.30 -36.32
C ASN A 29 -10.91 -41.56 -37.22
N SER A 30 -10.45 -41.08 -38.37
CA SER A 30 -11.32 -40.45 -39.37
C SER A 30 -12.21 -41.51 -40.02
N LEU A 31 -13.53 -41.37 -39.90
CA LEU A 31 -14.48 -42.14 -40.68
C LEU A 31 -14.39 -41.71 -42.15
N SER A 32 -14.06 -42.65 -43.03
CA SER A 32 -14.11 -42.46 -44.48
C SER A 32 -15.54 -42.10 -44.89
N GLY A 33 -15.83 -40.82 -45.18
CA GLY A 33 -17.15 -40.46 -45.74
C GLY A 33 -17.62 -39.01 -45.69
N GLY A 34 -16.77 -38.01 -45.48
CA GLY A 34 -17.21 -36.59 -45.50
C GLY A 34 -16.28 -35.72 -46.35
N GLU A 35 -16.86 -34.92 -47.23
CA GLU A 35 -16.23 -34.01 -48.19
C GLU A 35 -15.38 -32.90 -47.54
N CYS A 36 -14.22 -33.26 -47.00
CA CYS A 36 -13.16 -32.31 -46.70
C CYS A 36 -11.87 -32.88 -47.29
N ASN A 37 -11.08 -32.04 -47.95
CA ASN A 37 -9.70 -32.36 -48.39
C ASN A 37 -8.81 -32.58 -47.15
N SER A 38 -9.04 -33.64 -46.36
CA SER A 38 -8.22 -33.98 -45.21
C SER A 38 -6.97 -34.72 -45.70
N GLN A 39 -5.82 -34.06 -45.61
CA GLN A 39 -4.56 -34.78 -45.70
C GLN A 39 -4.34 -35.52 -44.39
N SER A 40 -4.54 -36.84 -44.40
CA SER A 40 -4.15 -37.68 -43.27
C SER A 40 -2.63 -37.72 -43.17
N ILE A 41 -2.10 -37.34 -42.01
CA ILE A 41 -0.65 -37.36 -41.73
C ILE A 41 -0.10 -38.77 -41.49
N ALA A 42 -0.97 -39.79 -41.38
CA ALA A 42 -0.59 -41.19 -41.20
C ALA A 42 -1.62 -42.15 -41.80
N THR A 43 -1.18 -43.35 -42.19
CA THR A 43 -2.05 -44.46 -42.60
C THR A 43 -2.20 -45.45 -41.44
N GLY A 44 -3.41 -45.59 -40.88
CA GLY A 44 -3.70 -46.57 -39.83
C GLY A 44 -4.76 -46.09 -38.83
N THR A 45 -5.21 -46.98 -37.94
CA THR A 45 -6.09 -46.63 -36.81
C THR A 45 -5.27 -46.43 -35.54
N PHE A 46 -5.47 -45.30 -34.86
CA PHE A 46 -4.89 -45.06 -33.54
C PHE A 46 -5.70 -45.84 -32.48
N SER A 47 -4.99 -46.59 -31.65
CA SER A 47 -5.53 -47.30 -30.49
C SER A 47 -4.72 -46.93 -29.25
N GLY A 48 -5.28 -46.09 -28.40
CA GLY A 48 -4.64 -45.58 -27.18
C GLY A 48 -5.58 -44.63 -26.43
N TYR A 49 -5.19 -44.25 -25.22
CA TYR A 49 -5.91 -43.25 -24.43
C TYR A 49 -5.33 -41.87 -24.72
N LEU A 50 -6.21 -40.87 -24.82
CA LEU A 50 -5.86 -39.47 -25.02
C LEU A 50 -6.42 -38.72 -23.82
N ASP A 51 -5.54 -38.09 -23.05
CA ASP A 51 -5.90 -37.41 -21.80
C ASP A 51 -6.09 -35.91 -22.06
N GLU A 52 -5.05 -35.24 -22.57
CA GLU A 52 -5.06 -33.80 -22.81
C GLU A 52 -4.66 -33.44 -24.25
N PHE A 53 -5.36 -32.45 -24.83
CA PHE A 53 -5.06 -31.89 -26.15
C PHE A 53 -5.14 -30.36 -26.10
N ARG A 54 -4.06 -29.69 -26.53
CA ARG A 54 -3.96 -28.21 -26.53
C ARG A 54 -3.60 -27.69 -27.92
N VAL A 55 -4.21 -26.57 -28.30
CA VAL A 55 -3.88 -25.81 -29.52
C VAL A 55 -3.46 -24.41 -29.12
N TYR A 56 -2.30 -23.97 -29.62
CA TYR A 56 -1.78 -22.64 -29.36
C TYR A 56 -1.86 -21.82 -30.65
N SER A 57 -2.24 -20.55 -30.53
CA SER A 57 -2.31 -19.59 -31.66
C SER A 57 -0.94 -19.06 -32.08
N ARG A 58 0.14 -19.53 -31.45
CA ARG A 58 1.54 -19.17 -31.69
C ARG A 58 2.43 -20.40 -31.65
N GLU A 59 3.64 -20.28 -32.21
CA GLU A 59 4.68 -21.30 -32.06
C GLU A 59 5.21 -21.31 -30.61
N LEU A 60 5.44 -22.51 -30.07
CA LEU A 60 6.04 -22.70 -28.74
C LEU A 60 7.54 -22.94 -28.89
N SER A 61 8.33 -22.35 -28.00
CA SER A 61 9.76 -22.59 -27.89
C SER A 61 10.05 -24.01 -27.37
N ALA A 62 11.26 -24.51 -27.66
CA ALA A 62 11.70 -25.82 -27.15
C ALA A 62 11.69 -25.90 -25.61
N ARG A 63 11.92 -24.77 -24.92
CA ARG A 63 11.87 -24.69 -23.45
C ARG A 63 10.44 -24.84 -22.93
N GLU A 64 9.49 -24.15 -23.54
CA GLU A 64 8.06 -24.27 -23.21
C GLU A 64 7.56 -25.70 -23.44
N ILE A 65 7.96 -26.33 -24.55
CA ILE A 65 7.56 -27.72 -24.86
C ILE A 65 8.15 -28.72 -23.86
N SER A 66 9.39 -28.51 -23.40
CA SER A 66 10.02 -29.38 -22.39
C SER A 66 9.48 -29.18 -20.97
N ALA A 67 8.94 -28.00 -20.66
CA ALA A 67 8.30 -27.75 -19.37
C ALA A 67 6.96 -28.50 -19.23
N LEU A 68 6.24 -28.68 -20.34
CA LEU A 68 4.96 -29.42 -20.38
C LEU A 68 5.08 -30.93 -20.08
N THR A 69 6.30 -31.47 -19.92
CA THR A 69 6.54 -32.91 -19.75
C THR A 69 7.09 -33.30 -18.37
N LYS A 70 7.15 -32.38 -17.42
CA LYS A 70 7.51 -32.68 -16.02
C LYS A 70 6.27 -33.01 -15.19
N ASP A 71 6.43 -33.90 -14.21
CA ASP A 71 5.37 -34.24 -13.26
C ASP A 71 5.05 -33.02 -12.38
N LYS A 72 3.76 -32.72 -12.23
CA LYS A 72 3.25 -31.54 -11.52
C LYS A 72 3.50 -31.68 -10.02
N THR A 73 4.30 -30.80 -9.40
CA THR A 73 4.46 -30.76 -7.95
C THR A 73 4.52 -29.32 -7.44
N CYS A 74 3.96 -29.09 -6.24
CA CYS A 74 3.91 -27.79 -5.56
C CYS A 74 5.26 -27.31 -5.00
N SER A 75 6.36 -27.61 -5.69
CA SER A 75 7.73 -27.32 -5.28
C SER A 75 8.73 -27.52 -6.42
N ASP A 76 8.26 -27.55 -7.68
CA ASP A 76 9.13 -27.79 -8.84
C ASP A 76 9.67 -26.49 -9.46
N GLY A 77 9.31 -25.33 -8.90
CA GLY A 77 9.74 -24.01 -9.32
C GLY A 77 9.07 -23.55 -10.61
N ILE A 78 7.96 -24.18 -11.01
CA ILE A 78 7.28 -23.92 -12.27
C ILE A 78 5.78 -23.83 -12.03
N MET A 79 5.19 -22.65 -12.27
CA MET A 79 3.73 -22.46 -12.22
C MET A 79 3.01 -23.40 -13.22
N ASN A 80 2.46 -24.50 -12.73
CA ASN A 80 1.85 -25.54 -13.56
C ASN A 80 0.64 -26.20 -12.85
N GLY A 81 -0.30 -26.77 -13.62
CA GLY A 81 -1.54 -27.28 -13.03
C GLY A 81 -2.57 -26.20 -12.74
N ASP A 82 -3.16 -26.19 -11.54
CA ASP A 82 -4.15 -25.22 -11.08
C ASP A 82 -3.58 -24.14 -10.15
N GLU A 83 -2.25 -24.10 -9.99
CA GLU A 83 -1.49 -23.08 -9.28
C GLU A 83 -1.87 -21.66 -9.73
N THR A 84 -1.87 -20.73 -8.77
CA THR A 84 -2.16 -19.31 -9.02
C THR A 84 -0.91 -18.44 -8.97
N ASP A 85 0.17 -18.93 -8.37
CA ASP A 85 1.54 -18.40 -8.47
C ASP A 85 2.55 -19.57 -8.39
N ILE A 86 3.86 -19.33 -8.55
CA ILE A 86 4.88 -20.40 -8.62
C ILE A 86 4.83 -21.28 -7.36
N ASP A 87 4.49 -22.57 -7.55
CA ASP A 87 4.38 -23.59 -6.51
C ASP A 87 3.33 -23.31 -5.41
N CYS A 88 2.42 -22.35 -5.61
CA CYS A 88 1.37 -22.02 -4.63
C CYS A 88 0.00 -21.70 -5.27
N GLY A 89 -1.06 -21.83 -4.47
CA GLY A 89 -2.45 -21.65 -4.89
C GLY A 89 -3.06 -22.87 -5.58
N GLY A 90 -4.39 -22.87 -5.75
CA GLY A 90 -5.12 -24.02 -6.27
C GLY A 90 -5.00 -25.26 -5.37
N SER A 91 -4.44 -26.35 -5.89
CA SER A 91 -4.19 -27.59 -5.14
C SER A 91 -2.88 -27.57 -4.33
N CYS A 92 -2.08 -26.51 -4.45
CA CYS A 92 -0.82 -26.31 -3.77
C CYS A 92 -0.95 -25.47 -2.49
N PRO A 93 0.10 -25.38 -1.63
CA PRO A 93 0.06 -24.54 -0.44
C PRO A 93 -0.35 -23.11 -0.79
N VAL A 94 -1.02 -22.44 0.15
CA VAL A 94 -1.52 -21.08 -0.04
C VAL A 94 -0.38 -20.07 -0.26
N CYS A 95 -0.62 -19.10 -1.14
CA CYS A 95 0.28 -18.00 -1.46
C CYS A 95 0.25 -16.89 -0.38
N ASN A 96 1.38 -16.19 -0.21
CA ASN A 96 1.57 -15.11 0.75
C ASN A 96 1.18 -13.73 0.17
N VAL A 97 1.29 -12.68 0.99
CA VAL A 97 0.98 -11.29 0.59
C VAL A 97 1.74 -10.90 -0.69
N TYR A 98 1.05 -10.23 -1.60
CA TYR A 98 1.52 -9.77 -2.93
C TYR A 98 1.74 -10.87 -3.98
N GLN A 99 1.42 -12.13 -3.69
CA GLN A 99 1.44 -13.23 -4.66
C GLN A 99 0.11 -13.34 -5.42
N VAL A 100 0.16 -13.89 -6.63
CA VAL A 100 -0.99 -13.95 -7.54
C VAL A 100 -2.02 -14.98 -7.05
N CYS A 101 -3.29 -14.58 -7.04
CA CYS A 101 -4.39 -15.40 -6.56
C CYS A 101 -5.57 -15.33 -7.53
N LYS A 102 -6.42 -16.37 -7.53
CA LYS A 102 -7.70 -16.36 -8.26
C LYS A 102 -8.89 -16.33 -7.31
N VAL A 103 -8.73 -16.85 -6.10
CA VAL A 103 -9.73 -16.88 -5.04
C VAL A 103 -9.07 -16.69 -3.68
N ASP A 104 -9.83 -16.27 -2.66
CA ASP A 104 -9.30 -16.01 -1.31
C ASP A 104 -8.64 -17.24 -0.64
N LEU A 105 -9.02 -18.45 -1.07
CA LEU A 105 -8.43 -19.69 -0.58
C LEU A 105 -6.96 -19.83 -1.00
N ASP A 106 -6.50 -19.08 -1.99
CA ASP A 106 -5.11 -19.06 -2.44
C ASP A 106 -4.22 -18.20 -1.54
N CYS A 107 -4.73 -17.54 -0.48
CA CYS A 107 -3.96 -16.63 0.38
C CYS A 107 -3.71 -17.19 1.81
N THR A 108 -2.56 -16.89 2.44
CA THR A 108 -2.23 -17.34 3.80
C THR A 108 -3.11 -16.73 4.89
N THR A 109 -3.72 -17.58 5.72
CA THR A 109 -4.42 -17.16 6.94
C THR A 109 -3.56 -17.31 8.19
N CYS A 110 -3.09 -16.19 8.72
CA CYS A 110 -2.85 -16.01 10.16
C CYS A 110 -3.62 -14.75 10.59
N ASN A 111 -4.84 -14.92 11.12
CA ASN A 111 -5.74 -13.88 11.65
C ASN A 111 -6.51 -13.00 10.63
N ASN A 112 -7.10 -13.60 9.59
CA ASN A 112 -8.15 -13.00 8.73
C ASN A 112 -7.78 -11.70 7.95
N SER A 113 -6.49 -11.41 7.76
CA SER A 113 -6.05 -10.09 7.28
C SER A 113 -5.68 -10.00 5.80
N ILE A 114 -5.81 -11.05 4.96
CA ILE A 114 -5.41 -11.02 3.54
C ILE A 114 -6.50 -11.67 2.66
N ALA A 115 -6.88 -11.03 1.55
CA ALA A 115 -7.86 -11.50 0.56
C ALA A 115 -7.35 -11.31 -0.87
N CYS A 116 -7.94 -12.03 -1.82
CA CYS A 116 -7.57 -11.93 -3.22
C CYS A 116 -8.22 -10.69 -3.88
N LEU A 117 -7.48 -9.60 -3.95
CA LEU A 117 -7.91 -8.31 -4.50
C LEU A 117 -7.10 -8.01 -5.77
N ASN A 118 -7.79 -7.66 -6.86
CA ASN A 118 -7.18 -7.37 -8.16
C ASN A 118 -6.24 -8.48 -8.71
N GLY A 119 -6.45 -9.72 -8.28
CA GLY A 119 -5.61 -10.87 -8.67
C GLY A 119 -4.35 -11.05 -7.82
N PHE A 120 -4.22 -10.33 -6.69
CA PHE A 120 -3.13 -10.46 -5.74
C PHE A 120 -3.64 -10.65 -4.31
N CYS A 121 -2.89 -11.37 -3.48
CA CYS A 121 -3.19 -11.50 -2.06
C CYS A 121 -2.85 -10.18 -1.34
N GLU A 122 -3.84 -9.35 -1.05
CA GLU A 122 -3.67 -8.03 -0.40
C GLU A 122 -4.35 -7.96 0.98
N PRO A 123 -3.89 -7.07 1.88
CA PRO A 123 -4.52 -6.86 3.17
C PRO A 123 -5.97 -6.36 3.04
N VAL A 124 -6.91 -6.93 3.80
CA VAL A 124 -8.32 -6.56 3.65
C VAL A 124 -8.64 -5.23 4.33
N ALA A 125 -8.89 -4.20 3.52
CA ALA A 125 -9.36 -2.90 3.99
C ALA A 125 -10.85 -2.98 4.39
N TYR A 126 -11.17 -2.83 5.69
CA TYR A 126 -12.55 -2.82 6.18
C TYR A 126 -12.92 -1.52 6.92
N LEU A 127 -14.03 -0.92 6.47
CA LEU A 127 -14.87 0.15 7.07
C LEU A 127 -14.26 1.56 7.21
N ASN A 128 -14.91 2.53 6.55
CA ASN A 128 -14.68 3.99 6.57
C ASN A 128 -14.00 4.55 7.84
N GLY A 129 -12.66 4.56 7.87
CA GLY A 129 -11.88 5.23 8.91
C GLY A 129 -11.98 4.63 10.32
N THR A 130 -12.56 3.44 10.49
CA THR A 130 -12.65 2.79 11.81
C THR A 130 -11.27 2.32 12.26
N TYR A 131 -10.86 2.73 13.47
CA TYR A 131 -9.56 2.36 14.03
C TYR A 131 -9.63 1.04 14.81
N SER A 132 -10.61 0.87 15.69
CA SER A 132 -10.81 -0.38 16.46
C SER A 132 -12.29 -0.66 16.70
N PHE A 133 -12.67 -1.94 16.84
CA PHE A 133 -14.06 -2.34 17.10
C PHE A 133 -14.17 -3.58 17.98
N TRP A 134 -14.83 -3.44 19.13
CA TRP A 134 -15.12 -4.50 20.08
C TRP A 134 -16.63 -4.83 20.08
N PRO A 135 -17.04 -5.95 19.46
CA PRO A 135 -18.45 -6.30 19.33
C PRO A 135 -19.06 -6.89 20.62
N MET A 136 -18.27 -7.14 21.67
CA MET A 136 -18.72 -7.70 22.97
C MET A 136 -19.39 -9.09 22.92
N GLU A 137 -19.08 -9.87 21.89
CA GLU A 137 -19.66 -11.21 21.64
C GLU A 137 -18.98 -12.30 22.50
N ASN A 138 -19.17 -12.21 23.82
CA ASN A 138 -18.62 -13.11 24.84
C ASN A 138 -17.09 -13.12 24.93
N ASN A 139 -16.44 -12.11 24.37
CA ASN A 139 -15.02 -11.87 24.48
C ASN A 139 -14.71 -10.36 24.34
N ALA A 140 -13.46 -10.01 24.58
CA ALA A 140 -12.94 -8.65 24.44
C ALA A 140 -12.05 -8.50 23.18
N VAL A 141 -12.32 -9.27 22.13
CA VAL A 141 -11.52 -9.28 20.91
C VAL A 141 -11.85 -8.05 20.07
N ASP A 142 -10.82 -7.35 19.62
CA ASP A 142 -10.94 -6.31 18.60
C ASP A 142 -10.86 -6.97 17.23
N ILE A 143 -11.90 -6.80 16.42
CA ILE A 143 -11.98 -7.44 15.11
C ILE A 143 -11.45 -6.57 13.97
N ILE A 144 -10.90 -5.39 14.25
CA ILE A 144 -10.33 -4.47 13.26
C ILE A 144 -8.81 -4.31 13.44
N SER A 145 -8.33 -3.75 14.55
CA SER A 145 -6.88 -3.45 14.71
C SER A 145 -6.09 -4.54 15.44
N GLY A 146 -6.76 -5.59 15.92
CA GLY A 146 -6.13 -6.63 16.73
C GLY A 146 -5.73 -6.17 18.13
N LEU A 147 -6.18 -4.98 18.57
CA LEU A 147 -6.01 -4.44 19.92
C LEU A 147 -6.95 -5.15 20.92
N ASN A 148 -6.74 -6.45 21.06
CA ASN A 148 -7.54 -7.30 21.93
C ASN A 148 -7.45 -6.83 23.38
N GLY A 149 -8.62 -6.74 24.02
CA GLY A 149 -8.72 -6.42 25.43
C GLY A 149 -8.64 -7.66 26.32
N GLU A 150 -8.20 -7.45 27.55
CA GLU A 150 -8.21 -8.44 28.61
C GLU A 150 -9.27 -8.09 29.66
N GLY A 151 -10.08 -9.07 30.05
CA GLY A 151 -11.10 -8.87 31.08
C GLY A 151 -10.50 -8.82 32.49
N VAL A 152 -10.70 -7.72 33.21
CA VAL A 152 -10.25 -7.53 34.59
C VAL A 152 -11.42 -7.77 35.56
N ASN A 153 -11.16 -8.55 36.61
CA ASN A 153 -12.16 -9.00 37.61
C ASN A 153 -13.35 -9.77 37.01
N SER A 154 -13.09 -10.52 35.93
CA SER A 154 -14.07 -11.40 35.27
C SER A 154 -15.35 -10.65 34.86
N PRO A 155 -15.27 -9.74 33.88
CA PRO A 155 -16.45 -9.10 33.29
C PRO A 155 -17.43 -10.17 32.79
N THR A 156 -18.72 -9.94 33.01
CA THR A 156 -19.77 -10.90 32.65
C THR A 156 -20.44 -10.48 31.35
N TYR A 157 -20.70 -11.43 30.46
CA TYR A 157 -21.42 -11.20 29.21
C TYR A 157 -22.82 -11.83 29.31
N VAL A 158 -23.86 -11.13 28.84
CA VAL A 158 -25.25 -11.61 28.92
C VAL A 158 -26.01 -11.42 27.61
N THR A 159 -27.02 -12.25 27.37
CA THR A 159 -27.92 -12.16 26.22
C THR A 159 -29.34 -11.75 26.63
N PRO A 160 -30.12 -11.11 25.74
CA PRO A 160 -29.69 -10.61 24.43
C PRO A 160 -28.96 -9.26 24.57
N GLY A 161 -27.87 -9.09 23.81
CA GLY A 161 -27.32 -7.77 23.48
C GLY A 161 -28.25 -6.99 22.53
N ILE A 162 -27.80 -5.85 22.01
CA ILE A 162 -28.64 -5.00 21.14
C ILE A 162 -29.08 -5.73 19.86
N THR A 163 -28.32 -6.75 19.44
CA THR A 163 -28.56 -7.58 18.25
C THR A 163 -29.54 -8.76 18.47
N GLY A 164 -30.22 -8.84 19.61
CA GLY A 164 -31.27 -9.84 19.88
C GLY A 164 -30.81 -11.30 20.02
N SER A 165 -29.58 -11.63 19.59
CA SER A 165 -28.96 -12.96 19.70
C SER A 165 -27.50 -12.94 20.17
N GLY A 166 -26.84 -11.77 20.16
CA GLY A 166 -25.47 -11.57 20.66
C GLY A 166 -25.39 -11.35 22.17
N TYR A 167 -24.16 -11.27 22.67
CA TYR A 167 -23.86 -10.95 24.06
C TYR A 167 -23.56 -9.46 24.22
N ALA A 168 -23.93 -8.87 25.34
CA ALA A 168 -23.47 -7.55 25.77
C ALA A 168 -22.65 -7.65 27.06
N LEU A 169 -21.69 -6.75 27.22
CA LEU A 169 -20.91 -6.62 28.44
C LEU A 169 -21.82 -6.10 29.56
N LYS A 170 -22.07 -6.93 30.58
CA LYS A 170 -22.83 -6.56 31.77
C LYS A 170 -21.92 -5.93 32.81
N LEU A 171 -22.33 -4.75 33.24
CA LEU A 171 -21.65 -3.96 34.25
C LEU A 171 -22.54 -3.80 35.48
N ILE A 172 -21.95 -4.02 36.65
CA ILE A 172 -22.62 -3.88 37.95
C ILE A 172 -21.78 -2.91 38.78
N SER A 173 -22.43 -1.87 39.29
CA SER A 173 -21.82 -0.74 40.01
C SER A 173 -21.10 -1.14 41.30
N SER A 174 -21.47 -2.29 41.89
CA SER A 174 -20.84 -2.86 43.08
C SER A 174 -19.56 -3.67 42.80
N SER A 175 -19.16 -3.85 41.54
CA SER A 175 -17.96 -4.60 41.14
C SER A 175 -17.13 -3.87 40.08
N ASN A 176 -15.81 -3.88 40.28
CA ASN A 176 -14.82 -3.23 39.42
C ASN A 176 -14.51 -4.08 38.17
N GLN A 177 -15.50 -4.26 37.29
CA GLN A 177 -15.41 -5.12 36.10
C GLN A 177 -15.23 -4.28 34.84
N TYR A 178 -14.12 -4.48 34.12
CA TYR A 178 -13.81 -3.76 32.90
C TYR A 178 -12.93 -4.60 31.97
N ILE A 179 -12.85 -4.18 30.71
CA ILE A 179 -11.90 -4.67 29.71
C ILE A 179 -10.76 -3.67 29.65
N THR A 180 -9.51 -4.13 29.70
CA THR A 180 -8.31 -3.29 29.55
C THR A 180 -7.60 -3.58 28.24
N ILE A 181 -7.11 -2.54 27.57
CA ILE A 181 -6.30 -2.62 26.35
C ILE A 181 -4.93 -2.00 26.67
N SER A 182 -3.88 -2.83 26.68
CA SER A 182 -2.57 -2.52 27.27
C SER A 182 -1.61 -1.77 26.32
N THR A 183 -1.76 -1.96 25.01
CA THR A 183 -0.97 -1.29 23.96
C THR A 183 -1.87 -0.33 23.18
N TYR A 184 -1.70 0.98 23.34
CA TYR A 184 -2.52 1.97 22.63
C TYR A 184 -1.73 3.24 22.24
N GLN A 185 -2.04 3.81 21.07
CA GLN A 185 -1.48 5.06 20.55
C GLN A 185 -2.18 6.27 21.15
N SER A 186 -1.46 7.18 21.82
CA SER A 186 -2.07 8.30 22.56
C SER A 186 -3.08 9.14 21.74
N PHE A 187 -4.17 9.61 22.36
CA PHE A 187 -5.13 10.56 21.76
C PHE A 187 -4.60 12.02 21.73
N VAL A 188 -3.36 12.23 22.16
CA VAL A 188 -2.75 13.55 22.22
C VAL A 188 -2.52 14.08 20.82
N SER A 189 -2.92 15.33 20.59
CA SER A 189 -2.79 16.02 19.31
C SER A 189 -3.60 15.41 18.15
N THR A 190 -4.63 14.61 18.44
CA THR A 190 -5.50 14.01 17.43
C THR A 190 -6.98 14.25 17.71
N SER A 191 -7.77 14.34 16.64
CA SER A 191 -9.23 14.24 16.73
C SER A 191 -9.63 12.79 16.92
N PHE A 192 -10.72 12.52 17.64
CA PHE A 192 -11.19 11.14 17.85
C PHE A 192 -12.70 11.08 18.03
N THR A 193 -13.26 9.89 17.79
CA THR A 193 -14.66 9.57 18.07
C THR A 193 -14.77 8.22 18.76
N VAL A 194 -15.52 8.17 19.87
CA VAL A 194 -15.88 6.93 20.56
C VAL A 194 -17.38 6.72 20.41
N GLU A 195 -17.78 5.60 19.80
CA GLU A 195 -19.17 5.19 19.64
C GLU A 195 -19.47 3.90 20.40
N MET A 196 -20.68 3.77 20.95
CA MET A 196 -21.12 2.53 21.61
C MET A 196 -22.64 2.47 21.75
N TRP A 197 -23.16 1.26 21.95
CA TRP A 197 -24.52 1.05 22.42
C TRP A 197 -24.54 0.83 23.93
N ILE A 198 -25.45 1.53 24.61
CA ILE A 198 -25.61 1.43 26.08
C ILE A 198 -27.07 1.14 26.46
N TYR A 199 -27.23 0.32 27.50
CA TYR A 199 -28.53 0.02 28.11
C TYR A 199 -28.46 0.24 29.63
N PRO A 200 -28.81 1.44 30.12
CA PRO A 200 -28.78 1.73 31.55
C PRO A 200 -29.91 0.98 32.28
N THR A 201 -29.60 0.31 33.37
CA THR A 201 -30.59 -0.39 34.22
C THR A 201 -30.89 0.38 35.51
N THR A 202 -29.99 1.26 35.93
CA THR A 202 -30.22 2.24 36.99
C THR A 202 -29.74 3.62 36.54
N LEU A 203 -30.37 4.68 37.07
CA LEU A 203 -29.89 6.06 36.95
C LEU A 203 -29.83 6.59 38.37
N SER A 204 -28.64 6.94 38.85
CA SER A 204 -28.45 7.51 40.18
C SER A 204 -27.99 8.96 40.09
N SER A 205 -28.20 9.71 41.17
CA SER A 205 -27.80 11.11 41.30
C SER A 205 -26.29 11.32 41.49
N ASN A 206 -25.51 10.24 41.62
CA ASN A 206 -24.08 10.32 41.91
C ASN A 206 -23.22 10.23 40.65
N PHE A 207 -21.96 10.64 40.80
CA PHE A 207 -20.93 10.56 39.75
C PHE A 207 -20.66 9.08 39.43
N TYR A 208 -20.36 8.73 38.17
CA TYR A 208 -19.97 7.37 37.76
C TYR A 208 -18.75 7.44 36.85
N TYR A 209 -17.76 6.55 37.01
CA TYR A 209 -16.71 6.35 36.00
C TYR A 209 -16.96 4.99 35.35
N GLY A 210 -16.89 4.89 34.01
CA GLY A 210 -16.72 3.57 33.38
C GLY A 210 -17.65 3.18 32.24
N LEU A 211 -17.93 4.07 31.28
CA LEU A 211 -18.27 3.59 29.94
C LEU A 211 -16.97 3.37 29.15
N PHE A 212 -16.12 4.40 29.11
CA PHE A 212 -14.83 4.37 28.41
C PHE A 212 -13.84 5.31 29.11
N ASN A 213 -12.56 4.93 29.21
CA ASN A 213 -11.52 5.73 29.86
C ASN A 213 -10.13 5.48 29.22
N GLN A 214 -9.29 6.50 29.13
CA GLN A 214 -7.85 6.39 28.86
C GLN A 214 -7.05 6.84 30.10
N TYR A 215 -6.30 5.93 30.72
CA TYR A 215 -5.72 6.15 32.04
C TYR A 215 -4.23 5.74 32.15
N GLN A 216 -3.44 6.51 32.90
CA GLN A 216 -2.04 6.17 33.24
C GLN A 216 -1.69 6.32 34.75
N SER A 217 -2.17 7.35 35.48
CA SER A 217 -1.87 7.57 36.93
C SER A 217 -2.77 8.64 37.61
N LEU A 218 -2.96 8.56 38.93
CA LEU A 218 -3.74 9.49 39.79
C LEU A 218 -3.10 10.89 39.98
N THR A 219 -2.07 11.22 39.22
CA THR A 219 -1.22 12.41 39.47
C THR A 219 -1.22 13.43 38.32
N THR A 220 -1.91 13.15 37.22
CA THR A 220 -1.96 14.01 36.02
C THR A 220 -3.40 14.31 35.61
N ASP A 221 -3.80 15.58 35.67
CA ASP A 221 -5.18 16.09 35.59
C ASP A 221 -5.83 16.13 34.18
N HIS A 222 -5.50 15.23 33.24
CA HIS A 222 -5.89 15.38 31.82
C HIS A 222 -6.42 14.11 31.10
N ASN A 223 -6.89 13.10 31.83
CA ASN A 223 -7.37 11.84 31.24
C ASN A 223 -8.77 11.97 30.59
N LEU A 224 -9.00 11.26 29.48
CA LEU A 224 -10.33 11.10 28.88
C LEU A 224 -11.19 10.14 29.71
N TYR A 225 -12.39 10.58 30.08
CA TYR A 225 -13.41 9.69 30.62
C TYR A 225 -14.80 9.98 30.05
N VAL A 226 -15.57 8.92 29.85
CA VAL A 226 -16.95 8.93 29.39
C VAL A 226 -17.83 8.20 30.41
N CYS A 227 -18.95 8.82 30.80
CA CYS A 227 -19.80 8.32 31.87
C CYS A 227 -21.24 8.85 31.88
N LEU A 228 -22.03 8.39 32.85
CA LEU A 228 -23.32 8.97 33.22
C LEU A 228 -23.22 9.85 34.47
N TYR A 229 -23.80 11.04 34.41
CA TYR A 229 -23.88 12.02 35.49
C TYR A 229 -25.33 12.49 35.65
N GLY A 230 -26.01 12.09 36.74
CA GLY A 230 -27.40 12.47 36.98
C GLY A 230 -28.40 11.97 35.91
N GLY A 231 -28.04 10.91 35.20
CA GLY A 231 -28.79 10.36 34.06
C GLY A 231 -28.49 11.00 32.70
N ASN A 232 -27.59 11.99 32.65
CA ASN A 232 -27.09 12.60 31.44
C ASN A 232 -25.71 12.01 31.07
N LEU A 233 -25.35 11.98 29.80
CA LEU A 233 -24.03 11.55 29.33
C LEU A 233 -23.01 12.65 29.59
N LYS A 234 -21.80 12.27 29.96
CA LYS A 234 -20.71 13.19 30.24
C LYS A 234 -19.42 12.69 29.60
N MET A 235 -18.75 13.58 28.87
CA MET A 235 -17.39 13.40 28.36
C MET A 235 -16.50 14.45 29.02
N GLY A 236 -15.40 14.00 29.63
CA GLY A 236 -14.57 14.87 30.46
C GLY A 236 -13.09 14.73 30.24
N PHE A 237 -12.42 15.87 30.36
CA PHE A 237 -10.96 16.04 30.46
C PHE A 237 -10.63 16.63 31.86
N TRP A 238 -11.16 15.99 32.91
CA TRP A 238 -11.14 16.32 34.35
C TRP A 238 -11.59 17.73 34.78
N SER A 239 -11.10 18.81 34.16
CA SER A 239 -11.45 20.22 34.45
C SER A 239 -12.28 20.89 33.35
N ASP A 240 -12.57 20.19 32.25
CA ASP A 240 -13.22 20.74 31.05
C ASP A 240 -14.26 19.78 30.45
N ASP A 241 -15.27 19.47 31.26
CA ASP A 241 -16.24 18.41 30.94
C ASP A 241 -17.48 18.92 30.22
N VAL A 242 -17.95 18.20 29.21
CA VAL A 242 -19.26 18.40 28.57
C VAL A 242 -20.29 17.40 29.08
N VAL A 243 -21.50 17.89 29.36
CA VAL A 243 -22.63 17.09 29.84
C VAL A 243 -23.79 17.27 28.87
N SER A 244 -24.43 16.17 28.47
CA SER A 244 -25.59 16.16 27.59
C SER A 244 -26.77 16.89 28.23
N GLY A 245 -27.63 17.51 27.43
CA GLY A 245 -28.90 18.07 27.86
C GLY A 245 -29.99 17.02 28.04
N THR A 246 -29.93 15.91 27.28
CA THR A 246 -30.89 14.81 27.40
C THR A 246 -30.56 13.86 28.54
N THR A 247 -31.54 13.67 29.43
CA THR A 247 -31.53 12.62 30.46
C THR A 247 -32.04 11.31 29.86
N LEU A 248 -31.26 10.25 29.98
CA LEU A 248 -31.62 8.92 29.49
C LEU A 248 -32.72 8.28 30.35
N SER A 249 -33.39 7.27 29.81
CA SER A 249 -34.33 6.42 30.55
C SER A 249 -33.72 5.04 30.79
N ILE A 250 -34.03 4.42 31.94
CA ILE A 250 -33.62 3.04 32.19
C ILE A 250 -34.33 2.07 31.23
N ASN A 251 -33.73 0.89 31.07
CA ASN A 251 -34.27 -0.23 30.32
C ASN A 251 -34.52 0.06 28.83
N THR A 252 -33.72 0.96 28.25
CA THR A 252 -33.80 1.37 26.84
C THR A 252 -32.40 1.37 26.25
N TRP A 253 -32.24 0.88 25.02
CA TRP A 253 -30.98 0.96 24.29
C TRP A 253 -30.80 2.35 23.68
N TYR A 254 -29.58 2.88 23.79
CA TYR A 254 -29.17 4.13 23.15
C TYR A 254 -27.87 3.91 22.39
N HIS A 255 -27.82 4.37 21.15
CA HIS A 255 -26.55 4.60 20.46
C HIS A 255 -26.01 5.95 20.94
N VAL A 256 -24.75 6.00 21.36
CA VAL A 256 -24.11 7.21 21.86
C VAL A 256 -22.76 7.39 21.19
N ALA A 257 -22.46 8.62 20.79
CA ALA A 257 -21.18 8.98 20.20
C ALA A 257 -20.58 10.21 20.88
N PHE A 258 -19.27 10.15 21.13
CA PHE A 258 -18.48 11.19 21.78
C PHE A 258 -17.38 11.61 20.83
N VAL A 259 -17.47 12.84 20.33
CA VAL A 259 -16.55 13.37 19.30
C VAL A 259 -15.70 14.48 19.91
N TYR A 260 -14.39 14.42 19.70
CA TYR A 260 -13.48 15.52 19.95
C TYR A 260 -12.73 15.88 18.66
N ASP A 261 -12.88 17.12 18.22
CA ASP A 261 -12.10 17.69 17.12
C ASP A 261 -10.96 18.54 17.68
N TYR A 262 -9.73 18.09 17.47
CA TYR A 262 -8.52 18.76 17.95
C TYR A 262 -8.31 20.14 17.32
N SER A 263 -8.62 20.28 16.02
CA SER A 263 -8.38 21.52 15.27
C SER A 263 -9.26 22.67 15.76
N SER A 264 -10.56 22.39 15.94
CA SER A 264 -11.54 23.36 16.41
C SER A 264 -11.69 23.36 17.94
N ARG A 265 -11.06 22.40 18.62
CA ARG A 265 -11.21 22.13 20.06
C ARG A 265 -12.68 21.88 20.42
N THR A 266 -13.42 21.19 19.57
CA THR A 266 -14.87 20.99 19.76
C THR A 266 -15.16 19.63 20.36
N GLN A 267 -15.90 19.61 21.46
CA GLN A 267 -16.47 18.44 22.11
C GLN A 267 -17.95 18.30 21.73
N ILE A 268 -18.38 17.13 21.26
CA ILE A 268 -19.77 16.87 20.85
C ILE A 268 -20.26 15.55 21.43
N ILE A 269 -21.51 15.52 21.91
CA ILE A 269 -22.22 14.29 22.30
C ILE A 269 -23.42 14.10 21.38
N TYR A 270 -23.55 12.90 20.81
CA TYR A 270 -24.72 12.46 20.04
C TYR A 270 -25.48 11.37 20.80
N ILE A 271 -26.81 11.38 20.67
CA ILE A 271 -27.71 10.35 21.19
C ILE A 271 -28.60 9.89 20.03
N ASN A 272 -28.56 8.59 19.74
CA ASN A 272 -29.27 7.93 18.64
C ASN A 272 -29.03 8.62 17.29
N GLY A 273 -27.76 8.93 17.00
CA GLY A 273 -27.38 9.59 15.76
C GLY A 273 -27.62 11.11 15.71
N VAL A 274 -28.26 11.70 16.72
CA VAL A 274 -28.61 13.13 16.74
C VAL A 274 -27.74 13.89 17.73
N GLN A 275 -27.19 15.03 17.31
CA GLN A 275 -26.37 15.89 18.17
C GLN A 275 -27.21 16.41 19.34
N ASP A 276 -26.77 16.12 20.56
CA ASP A 276 -27.42 16.59 21.79
C ASP A 276 -26.77 17.89 22.30
N ILE A 277 -25.43 17.93 22.37
CA ILE A 277 -24.67 19.10 22.83
C ILE A 277 -23.36 19.22 22.07
N SER A 278 -22.93 20.45 21.82
CA SER A 278 -21.61 20.79 21.26
C SER A 278 -21.03 21.98 22.04
N ARG A 279 -19.74 21.91 22.38
CA ARG A 279 -19.03 22.98 23.09
C ARG A 279 -17.56 23.01 22.67
N SER A 280 -16.95 24.19 22.61
CA SER A 280 -15.48 24.30 22.55
C SER A 280 -14.84 24.05 23.93
N SER A 281 -13.77 23.26 23.96
CA SER A 281 -12.93 23.06 25.14
C SER A 281 -12.06 24.30 25.39
N ALA A 282 -11.75 24.57 26.66
CA ALA A 282 -10.88 25.64 27.13
C ALA A 282 -9.42 25.46 26.69
N GLY A 283 -8.98 24.22 26.49
CA GLY A 283 -7.64 23.87 25.98
C GLY A 283 -7.67 22.60 25.13
N PRO A 284 -6.57 22.28 24.42
CA PRO A 284 -6.45 21.01 23.71
C PRO A 284 -6.44 19.85 24.70
N TYR A 285 -6.83 18.65 24.25
CA TYR A 285 -6.64 17.43 25.03
C TYR A 285 -5.14 17.17 25.28
N LEU A 286 -4.73 17.17 26.55
CA LEU A 286 -3.34 17.03 27.01
C LEU A 286 -3.08 15.67 27.68
N GLY A 287 -3.84 14.62 27.32
CA GLY A 287 -3.70 13.29 27.91
C GLY A 287 -2.29 12.71 27.76
N THR A 288 -2.09 11.46 28.17
CA THR A 288 -0.81 10.76 28.00
C THR A 288 -1.01 9.44 27.27
N SER A 289 0.07 8.74 26.92
CA SER A 289 -0.03 7.34 26.50
C SER A 289 -0.40 6.49 27.71
N GLY A 290 -1.55 5.81 27.63
CA GLY A 290 -2.09 5.01 28.72
C GLY A 290 -3.04 3.93 28.19
N SER A 291 -3.38 2.97 29.05
CA SER A 291 -4.28 1.87 28.70
C SER A 291 -5.71 2.40 28.53
N ILE A 292 -6.44 1.82 27.58
CA ILE A 292 -7.88 2.06 27.45
C ILE A 292 -8.61 1.07 28.36
N SER A 293 -9.66 1.55 29.03
CA SER A 293 -10.59 0.71 29.77
C SER A 293 -12.02 0.90 29.28
N ILE A 294 -12.71 -0.21 29.02
CA ILE A 294 -14.14 -0.25 28.67
C ILE A 294 -14.88 -0.89 29.84
N GLY A 295 -15.82 -0.16 30.44
CA GLY A 295 -16.58 -0.60 31.60
C GLY A 295 -16.13 -0.02 32.95
N ASN A 296 -16.60 -0.61 34.05
CA ASN A 296 -16.52 -0.07 35.41
C ASN A 296 -15.09 -0.11 35.97
N TYR A 297 -14.28 0.87 35.60
CA TYR A 297 -12.94 1.11 36.14
C TYR A 297 -12.99 1.90 37.46
N TYR A 298 -12.38 1.37 38.53
CA TYR A 298 -12.42 1.88 39.91
C TYR A 298 -11.10 2.57 40.33
N ASP A 299 -11.21 3.79 40.85
CA ASP A 299 -10.11 4.58 41.41
C ASP A 299 -10.12 4.66 42.96
N GLY A 300 -11.06 3.97 43.63
CA GLY A 300 -11.20 4.00 45.10
C GLY A 300 -12.51 4.61 45.62
N ILE A 301 -13.38 5.17 44.77
CA ILE A 301 -14.63 5.81 45.18
C ILE A 301 -15.82 5.09 44.51
N ASN A 302 -16.75 4.52 45.30
CA ASN A 302 -17.81 3.59 44.85
C ASN A 302 -18.82 4.20 43.85
N HIS A 303 -18.54 4.11 42.54
CA HIS A 303 -19.31 4.79 41.50
C HIS A 303 -19.18 4.10 40.11
N GLY A 304 -19.71 2.88 39.91
CA GLY A 304 -19.77 2.20 38.59
C GLY A 304 -21.11 2.27 37.84
N TYR A 305 -21.12 2.17 36.52
CA TYR A 305 -22.33 2.08 35.68
C TYR A 305 -23.06 0.74 35.87
N ASP A 306 -24.39 0.78 36.04
CA ASP A 306 -25.25 -0.41 36.06
C ASP A 306 -25.99 -0.55 34.73
N GLY A 307 -25.62 -1.54 33.93
CA GLY A 307 -26.26 -1.74 32.64
C GLY A 307 -25.48 -2.65 31.72
N TYR A 308 -25.80 -2.54 30.43
CA TYR A 308 -25.10 -3.25 29.37
C TYR A 308 -24.38 -2.27 28.45
N ILE A 309 -23.22 -2.66 27.94
CA ILE A 309 -22.48 -2.00 26.86
C ILE A 309 -22.31 -3.01 25.74
N ASP A 310 -22.51 -2.57 24.51
CA ASP A 310 -22.40 -3.39 23.31
C ASP A 310 -21.77 -2.57 22.17
N GLN A 311 -21.12 -3.24 21.22
CA GLN A 311 -20.54 -2.66 20.01
C GLN A 311 -19.75 -1.35 20.23
N VAL A 312 -18.61 -1.41 20.91
CA VAL A 312 -17.76 -0.24 21.14
C VAL A 312 -16.83 -0.02 19.96
N THR A 313 -16.88 1.16 19.35
CA THR A 313 -16.10 1.54 18.17
C THR A 313 -15.26 2.77 18.44
N LEU A 314 -14.03 2.76 17.94
CA LEU A 314 -13.08 3.87 18.06
C LEU A 314 -12.63 4.35 16.69
N TYR A 315 -12.60 5.66 16.51
CA TYR A 315 -12.11 6.36 15.32
C TYR A 315 -11.03 7.36 15.72
N MET A 316 -9.97 7.48 14.91
CA MET A 316 -8.88 8.46 15.09
C MET A 316 -9.11 9.76 14.30
N ASN A 317 -10.37 10.10 14.10
CA ASN A 317 -10.83 11.36 13.52
C ASN A 317 -12.16 11.82 14.17
N ALA A 318 -12.51 13.09 13.98
CA ALA A 318 -13.80 13.61 14.38
C ALA A 318 -14.86 13.24 13.31
N ARG A 319 -15.79 12.34 13.66
CA ARG A 319 -16.84 11.85 12.75
C ARG A 319 -17.91 12.93 12.55
N ASN A 320 -18.46 13.02 11.34
CA ASN A 320 -19.51 13.98 11.01
C ASN A 320 -20.91 13.47 11.43
N ALA A 321 -21.87 14.39 11.55
CA ALA A 321 -23.22 14.08 12.03
C ALA A 321 -23.99 13.09 11.13
N SER A 322 -23.76 13.09 9.80
CA SER A 322 -24.45 12.18 8.89
C SER A 322 -23.99 10.74 9.05
N ASP A 323 -22.69 10.54 9.26
CA ASP A 323 -22.11 9.22 9.48
C ASP A 323 -22.61 8.64 10.81
N ILE A 324 -22.55 9.42 11.89
CA ILE A 324 -23.05 9.04 13.22
C ILE A 324 -24.56 8.74 13.17
N LEU A 325 -25.33 9.48 12.37
CA LEU A 325 -26.76 9.20 12.15
C LEU A 325 -27.01 7.94 11.31
N SER A 326 -26.13 7.62 10.37
CA SER A 326 -26.22 6.42 9.55
C SER A 326 -25.97 5.15 10.38
N ASP A 327 -24.97 5.20 11.26
CA ASP A 327 -24.61 4.13 12.19
C ASP A 327 -25.77 3.84 13.17
N ALA A 328 -26.64 4.82 13.41
CA ALA A 328 -27.84 4.69 14.23
C ALA A 328 -29.11 4.16 13.52
N THR A 329 -29.16 3.98 12.17
CA THR A 329 -30.44 3.71 11.44
C THR A 329 -30.49 2.55 10.42
N LEU A 330 -29.37 2.00 9.96
CA LEU A 330 -29.38 0.84 9.03
C LEU A 330 -29.82 -0.44 9.78
N THR A 331 -30.81 -1.18 9.27
CA THR A 331 -31.37 -2.33 9.98
C THR A 331 -30.69 -3.65 9.61
N THR A 332 -30.39 -3.90 8.34
CA THR A 332 -29.63 -5.09 7.89
C THR A 332 -29.10 -4.89 6.47
N TRP A 333 -27.99 -5.56 6.14
CA TRP A 333 -27.40 -5.57 4.81
C TRP A 333 -26.77 -6.94 4.47
N HIS A 334 -27.43 -7.67 3.60
CA HIS A 334 -26.94 -8.95 3.10
C HIS A 334 -26.29 -8.79 1.71
N SER A 335 -24.96 -8.89 1.66
CA SER A 335 -24.20 -8.96 0.41
C SER A 335 -23.97 -10.38 -0.10
N PHE A 336 -24.20 -11.41 0.73
CA PHE A 336 -24.05 -12.85 0.41
C PHE A 336 -22.64 -13.32 -0.01
N ASP A 337 -21.65 -12.43 -0.05
CA ASP A 337 -20.24 -12.73 -0.41
C ASP A 337 -19.53 -13.66 0.56
N CYS A 338 -19.92 -13.64 1.83
CA CYS A 338 -19.32 -14.47 2.89
C CYS A 338 -20.22 -15.67 3.26
N GLY A 339 -21.17 -16.02 2.40
CA GLY A 339 -22.07 -17.15 2.58
C GLY A 339 -23.52 -16.77 2.93
N ILE A 340 -24.39 -17.78 2.91
CA ILE A 340 -25.86 -17.60 2.92
C ILE A 340 -26.40 -17.11 4.27
N SER A 341 -25.66 -17.26 5.37
CA SER A 341 -26.10 -16.85 6.71
C SER A 341 -25.49 -15.54 7.19
N TYR A 342 -24.61 -14.90 6.41
CA TYR A 342 -23.86 -13.73 6.85
C TYR A 342 -24.61 -12.42 6.49
N ASP A 343 -24.65 -11.49 7.46
CA ASP A 343 -25.16 -10.13 7.33
C ASP A 343 -24.00 -9.16 7.58
N SER A 344 -23.70 -8.32 6.60
CA SER A 344 -22.66 -7.30 6.62
C SER A 344 -23.15 -5.97 7.22
N GLY A 345 -24.44 -5.91 7.60
CA GLY A 345 -25.07 -4.78 8.28
C GLY A 345 -24.88 -4.78 9.80
N PRO A 346 -25.15 -3.63 10.46
CA PRO A 346 -24.81 -3.38 11.87
C PRO A 346 -25.61 -4.24 12.87
N ASN A 347 -26.78 -4.78 12.51
CA ASN A 347 -27.62 -5.58 13.43
C ASN A 347 -27.57 -7.10 13.21
N LYS A 348 -26.75 -7.56 12.24
CA LYS A 348 -26.47 -8.98 11.94
C LYS A 348 -27.68 -9.93 12.04
N ILE A 349 -28.74 -9.59 11.32
CA ILE A 349 -29.97 -10.39 11.25
C ILE A 349 -29.68 -11.67 10.45
N ASN A 350 -29.54 -12.80 11.15
CA ASN A 350 -29.26 -14.08 10.50
C ASN A 350 -30.47 -14.57 9.68
N GLY A 351 -30.18 -15.05 8.46
CA GLY A 351 -31.17 -15.66 7.59
C GLY A 351 -31.07 -17.18 7.50
N THR A 352 -32.21 -17.83 7.29
CA THR A 352 -32.29 -19.26 6.96
C THR A 352 -32.62 -19.43 5.48
N ALA A 353 -31.78 -20.20 4.79
CA ALA A 353 -32.00 -20.57 3.41
C ALA A 353 -32.67 -21.94 3.28
N ASN A 354 -33.59 -22.03 2.33
CA ASN A 354 -34.16 -23.30 1.90
C ASN A 354 -34.08 -23.41 0.38
N ASN A 355 -33.39 -24.42 -0.12
CA ASN A 355 -33.23 -24.69 -1.56
C ASN A 355 -32.72 -23.49 -2.38
N VAL A 356 -31.91 -22.62 -1.77
CA VAL A 356 -31.15 -21.57 -2.45
C VAL A 356 -29.68 -21.92 -2.35
N ILE A 357 -28.91 -21.54 -3.38
CA ILE A 357 -27.47 -21.74 -3.44
C ILE A 357 -26.80 -20.41 -3.76
N LEU A 358 -25.53 -20.27 -3.39
CA LEU A 358 -24.70 -19.15 -3.84
C LEU A 358 -24.42 -19.30 -5.34
N ALA A 359 -24.44 -18.17 -6.04
CA ALA A 359 -24.12 -18.03 -7.45
C ALA A 359 -23.40 -16.68 -7.67
N SER A 360 -22.92 -16.40 -8.87
CA SER A 360 -22.35 -15.09 -9.17
C SER A 360 -23.39 -13.98 -9.02
N GLY A 361 -23.11 -13.02 -8.15
CA GLY A 361 -23.94 -11.85 -7.85
C GLY A 361 -23.76 -10.71 -8.86
N ARG A 362 -24.37 -9.56 -8.57
CA ARG A 362 -24.07 -8.28 -9.23
C ARG A 362 -22.73 -7.74 -8.72
N VAL A 363 -22.46 -7.95 -7.43
CA VAL A 363 -21.20 -7.77 -6.74
C VAL A 363 -20.90 -9.11 -6.07
N GLY A 364 -19.70 -9.67 -6.29
CA GLY A 364 -19.29 -10.96 -5.71
C GLY A 364 -20.32 -12.11 -5.86
N GLN A 365 -20.88 -12.60 -4.75
CA GLN A 365 -21.82 -13.72 -4.71
C GLN A 365 -23.25 -13.26 -4.41
N GLY A 366 -24.24 -13.89 -5.04
CA GLY A 366 -25.67 -13.69 -4.77
C GLY A 366 -26.41 -15.01 -4.56
N LEU A 367 -27.70 -14.93 -4.24
CA LEU A 367 -28.57 -16.08 -4.04
C LEU A 367 -29.28 -16.48 -5.32
N SER A 368 -29.22 -17.77 -5.67
CA SER A 368 -29.94 -18.36 -6.80
C SER A 368 -31.24 -19.04 -6.38
N PHE A 369 -32.34 -18.64 -7.02
CA PHE A 369 -33.69 -19.18 -6.84
C PHE A 369 -34.11 -19.95 -8.10
N SER A 370 -34.00 -21.28 -8.05
CA SER A 370 -34.25 -22.17 -9.19
C SER A 370 -35.42 -23.12 -9.00
N LEU A 371 -35.94 -23.28 -7.78
CA LEU A 371 -37.03 -24.19 -7.44
C LEU A 371 -38.24 -23.44 -6.90
N ARG A 372 -39.43 -24.06 -7.00
CA ARG A 372 -40.66 -23.52 -6.39
C ARG A 372 -40.62 -23.46 -4.85
N SER A 373 -39.66 -24.15 -4.24
CA SER A 373 -39.45 -24.16 -2.79
C SER A 373 -38.25 -23.31 -2.37
N SER A 374 -37.59 -22.60 -3.30
CA SER A 374 -36.44 -21.74 -3.01
C SER A 374 -36.90 -20.47 -2.28
N TYR A 375 -36.48 -20.30 -1.02
CA TYR A 375 -36.67 -19.06 -0.27
C TYR A 375 -35.51 -18.80 0.69
N TYR A 376 -35.36 -17.54 1.07
CA TYR A 376 -34.44 -17.08 2.11
C TYR A 376 -35.21 -16.24 3.11
N GLN A 377 -35.08 -16.56 4.40
CA GLN A 377 -35.93 -16.03 5.45
C GLN A 377 -35.11 -15.33 6.52
N LEU A 378 -35.43 -14.07 6.80
CA LEU A 378 -34.78 -13.18 7.75
C LEU A 378 -35.73 -12.90 8.92
N TYR A 379 -35.22 -12.87 10.15
CA TYR A 379 -36.02 -12.72 11.37
C TYR A 379 -35.60 -11.49 12.19
N GLY A 380 -36.48 -10.96 13.03
CA GLY A 380 -36.12 -9.92 14.00
C GLY A 380 -36.39 -8.49 13.53
N PHE A 381 -37.45 -8.27 12.74
CA PHE A 381 -37.88 -6.93 12.32
C PHE A 381 -39.11 -6.44 13.10
N PRO A 382 -39.03 -6.08 14.39
CA PRO A 382 -40.21 -5.77 15.20
C PRO A 382 -41.01 -4.54 14.70
N VAL A 383 -40.36 -3.66 13.92
CA VAL A 383 -40.96 -2.44 13.37
C VAL A 383 -41.72 -2.68 12.05
N LEU A 384 -41.40 -3.73 11.29
CA LEU A 384 -42.07 -4.01 10.03
C LEU A 384 -43.49 -4.53 10.30
N GLY A 385 -44.47 -4.04 9.53
CA GLY A 385 -45.87 -4.39 9.73
C GLY A 385 -46.58 -3.66 10.88
N THR A 386 -45.91 -2.75 11.59
CA THR A 386 -46.59 -1.87 12.57
C THR A 386 -47.30 -0.72 11.85
N SER A 387 -48.46 -0.28 12.39
CA SER A 387 -49.25 0.77 11.75
C SER A 387 -48.44 2.05 11.57
N ASN A 388 -48.39 2.56 10.34
CA ASN A 388 -47.80 3.86 9.98
C ASN A 388 -46.28 4.03 10.21
N HIS A 389 -45.51 2.97 10.45
CA HIS A 389 -44.05 3.09 10.51
C HIS A 389 -43.44 3.20 9.10
N PRO A 390 -42.55 4.17 8.86
CA PRO A 390 -41.85 4.27 7.58
C PRO A 390 -40.77 3.20 7.46
N TYR A 391 -40.52 2.72 6.25
CA TYR A 391 -39.48 1.74 5.96
C TYR A 391 -39.01 1.83 4.51
N SER A 392 -37.86 1.20 4.23
CA SER A 392 -37.35 1.03 2.87
C SER A 392 -36.68 -0.31 2.70
N MET A 393 -36.87 -0.93 1.54
CA MET A 393 -36.21 -2.17 1.13
C MET A 393 -35.59 -2.00 -0.25
N SER A 394 -34.39 -2.54 -0.44
CA SER A 394 -33.59 -2.38 -1.66
C SER A 394 -32.83 -3.65 -2.01
N LEU A 395 -32.74 -4.00 -3.29
CA LEU A 395 -31.96 -5.16 -3.77
C LEU A 395 -31.63 -5.11 -5.26
N TRP A 396 -30.61 -5.87 -5.64
CA TRP A 396 -30.30 -6.21 -7.02
C TRP A 396 -30.95 -7.53 -7.41
N ILE A 397 -31.52 -7.58 -8.61
CA ILE A 397 -32.18 -8.77 -9.15
C ILE A 397 -31.71 -9.10 -10.57
N GLN A 398 -31.61 -10.38 -10.91
CA GLN A 398 -31.45 -10.84 -12.29
C GLN A 398 -32.42 -11.98 -12.59
N ARG A 399 -33.43 -11.73 -13.42
CA ARG A 399 -34.47 -12.73 -13.72
C ARG A 399 -33.99 -13.75 -14.75
N THR A 400 -34.35 -15.02 -14.58
CA THR A 400 -34.10 -16.07 -15.58
C THR A 400 -35.36 -16.47 -16.36
N SER A 401 -36.55 -16.01 -15.94
CA SER A 401 -37.81 -16.25 -16.64
C SER A 401 -38.68 -14.99 -16.73
N THR A 402 -39.57 -14.95 -17.71
CA THR A 402 -40.50 -13.82 -17.95
C THR A 402 -41.79 -13.89 -17.14
N GLY A 403 -42.06 -15.03 -16.47
CA GLY A 403 -43.28 -15.23 -15.67
C GLY A 403 -43.33 -14.40 -14.38
N GLY A 404 -44.53 -14.24 -13.83
CA GLY A 404 -44.76 -13.52 -12.57
C GLY A 404 -44.28 -14.27 -11.32
N GLY A 405 -44.34 -13.61 -10.16
CA GLY A 405 -44.02 -14.22 -8.87
C GLY A 405 -43.63 -13.21 -7.79
N THR A 406 -43.85 -13.58 -6.53
CA THR A 406 -43.44 -12.79 -5.35
C THR A 406 -41.93 -12.76 -5.21
N LEU A 407 -41.39 -11.60 -4.87
CA LEU A 407 -39.97 -11.36 -4.67
C LEU A 407 -39.62 -11.15 -3.20
N VAL A 408 -40.35 -10.26 -2.53
CA VAL A 408 -40.17 -9.91 -1.11
C VAL A 408 -41.54 -9.90 -0.43
N HIS A 409 -41.68 -10.65 0.67
CA HIS A 409 -42.87 -10.61 1.50
C HIS A 409 -42.52 -10.56 3.00
N VAL A 410 -43.45 -10.11 3.84
CA VAL A 410 -43.33 -10.20 5.30
C VAL A 410 -44.41 -11.04 5.95
N SER A 411 -44.09 -11.69 7.06
CA SER A 411 -44.97 -12.58 7.80
C SER A 411 -44.83 -12.39 9.32
N SER A 412 -45.90 -12.71 10.07
CA SER A 412 -46.00 -12.55 11.52
C SER A 412 -45.80 -13.88 12.29
N GLN A 413 -44.86 -14.74 11.89
CA GLN A 413 -44.75 -16.18 12.23
C GLN A 413 -44.74 -16.59 13.72
N THR A 414 -45.85 -16.42 14.44
CA THR A 414 -46.14 -17.16 15.66
C THR A 414 -47.45 -17.93 15.48
N ASP A 415 -47.30 -19.20 15.10
CA ASP A 415 -48.23 -20.31 15.38
C ASP A 415 -49.60 -20.35 14.66
N GLY A 416 -49.59 -20.41 13.32
CA GLY A 416 -50.68 -21.05 12.56
C GLY A 416 -51.96 -20.23 12.32
N GLY A 417 -51.90 -18.91 12.49
CA GLY A 417 -52.97 -17.95 12.15
C GLY A 417 -52.52 -16.84 11.18
N GLU A 418 -51.69 -17.19 10.20
CA GLU A 418 -50.81 -16.30 9.43
C GLU A 418 -51.51 -15.28 8.53
N TRP A 419 -51.07 -14.01 8.60
CA TRP A 419 -51.20 -13.05 7.51
C TRP A 419 -49.81 -12.77 6.92
N CYS A 420 -49.74 -12.65 5.60
CA CYS A 420 -48.50 -12.41 4.87
C CYS A 420 -48.75 -11.29 3.85
N LEU A 421 -47.83 -10.35 3.73
CA LEU A 421 -47.94 -9.21 2.82
C LEU A 421 -46.81 -9.26 1.79
N ASP A 422 -47.18 -9.21 0.51
CA ASP A 422 -46.24 -9.04 -0.59
C ASP A 422 -45.86 -7.56 -0.72
N PHE A 423 -44.59 -7.24 -0.50
CA PHE A 423 -44.08 -5.88 -0.70
C PHE A 423 -43.60 -5.63 -2.12
N MET A 424 -43.05 -6.66 -2.75
CA MET A 424 -42.47 -6.55 -4.09
C MET A 424 -42.62 -7.86 -4.85
N GLY A 425 -42.96 -7.78 -6.14
CA GLY A 425 -43.09 -8.95 -7.01
C GLY A 425 -43.26 -8.62 -8.48
N PHE A 426 -43.52 -9.64 -9.30
CA PHE A 426 -43.72 -9.51 -10.74
C PHE A 426 -45.12 -9.93 -11.18
N SER A 427 -45.80 -9.08 -11.96
CA SER A 427 -47.06 -9.44 -12.62
C SER A 427 -46.88 -10.61 -13.59
N SER A 428 -47.98 -11.22 -14.04
CA SER A 428 -47.94 -12.29 -15.04
C SER A 428 -47.27 -11.90 -16.36
N ASN A 429 -47.21 -10.60 -16.64
CA ASN A 429 -46.56 -10.03 -17.83
C ASN A 429 -45.11 -9.60 -17.56
N GLY A 430 -44.58 -9.87 -16.37
CA GLY A 430 -43.20 -9.58 -15.98
C GLY A 430 -42.92 -8.13 -15.58
N GLN A 431 -43.96 -7.34 -15.27
CA GLN A 431 -43.80 -5.99 -14.72
C GLN A 431 -43.51 -6.05 -13.23
N ILE A 432 -42.57 -5.24 -12.75
CA ILE A 432 -42.31 -5.11 -11.31
C ILE A 432 -43.49 -4.39 -10.63
N VAL A 433 -43.89 -4.83 -9.45
CA VAL A 433 -44.99 -4.27 -8.66
C VAL A 433 -44.51 -4.06 -7.24
N GLY A 434 -44.77 -2.87 -6.69
CA GLY A 434 -44.58 -2.55 -5.27
C GLY A 434 -45.93 -2.31 -4.60
N SER A 435 -46.12 -2.84 -3.39
CA SER A 435 -47.38 -2.71 -2.63
C SER A 435 -47.10 -2.48 -1.14
N SER A 436 -48.12 -2.04 -0.42
CA SER A 436 -48.15 -1.99 1.05
C SER A 436 -49.35 -2.70 1.67
N TRP A 437 -50.29 -3.24 0.90
CA TRP A 437 -51.47 -3.88 1.50
C TRP A 437 -52.05 -5.00 0.63
N ASP A 438 -52.60 -6.02 1.30
CA ASP A 438 -53.29 -7.13 0.67
C ASP A 438 -54.72 -6.74 0.25
N GLY A 439 -54.94 -6.65 -1.06
CA GLY A 439 -56.21 -7.09 -1.65
C GLY A 439 -57.13 -6.05 -2.26
N ALA A 440 -56.86 -4.74 -2.22
CA ALA A 440 -57.54 -3.77 -3.09
C ALA A 440 -56.87 -2.38 -3.08
N VAL A 441 -56.50 -1.92 -4.28
CA VAL A 441 -56.49 -0.53 -4.79
C VAL A 441 -55.15 0.25 -4.87
N GLU A 442 -54.11 0.00 -4.08
CA GLU A 442 -52.93 0.91 -4.09
C GLU A 442 -51.58 0.19 -4.30
N GLU A 443 -51.30 -0.12 -5.57
CA GLU A 443 -50.04 -0.66 -6.06
C GLU A 443 -49.34 0.34 -6.98
N VAL A 444 -48.02 0.32 -6.99
CA VAL A 444 -47.23 0.97 -8.04
C VAL A 444 -46.76 -0.12 -9.01
N VAL A 445 -47.28 -0.09 -10.24
CA VAL A 445 -46.87 -1.00 -11.32
C VAL A 445 -45.79 -0.33 -12.17
N GLY A 446 -44.63 -0.95 -12.26
CA GLY A 446 -43.50 -0.48 -13.03
C GLY A 446 -43.32 -1.12 -14.41
N PRO A 447 -42.16 -0.91 -15.03
CA PRO A 447 -41.85 -1.45 -16.36
C PRO A 447 -41.66 -2.98 -16.33
N VAL A 448 -41.68 -3.60 -17.52
CA VAL A 448 -41.25 -5.00 -17.68
C VAL A 448 -39.75 -5.08 -17.46
N VAL A 449 -39.32 -5.95 -16.54
CA VAL A 449 -37.89 -6.17 -16.25
C VAL A 449 -37.36 -7.30 -17.12
N SER A 450 -36.33 -7.00 -17.92
CA SER A 450 -35.68 -7.95 -18.83
C SER A 450 -35.02 -9.12 -18.09
N THR A 451 -35.01 -10.30 -18.73
CA THR A 451 -34.27 -11.47 -18.21
C THR A 451 -32.78 -11.35 -18.49
N LYS A 452 -31.94 -11.96 -17.64
CA LYS A 452 -30.47 -12.00 -17.73
C LYS A 452 -29.77 -10.63 -17.67
N VAL A 453 -30.44 -9.63 -17.11
CA VAL A 453 -29.89 -8.30 -16.85
C VAL A 453 -30.08 -7.98 -15.38
N TRP A 454 -29.01 -7.56 -14.70
CA TRP A 454 -29.11 -7.06 -13.34
C TRP A 454 -29.88 -5.74 -13.32
N THR A 455 -30.89 -5.68 -12.47
CA THR A 455 -31.76 -4.51 -12.29
C THR A 455 -31.85 -4.22 -10.81
N HIS A 456 -31.67 -2.97 -10.40
CA HIS A 456 -31.89 -2.58 -9.02
C HIS A 456 -33.35 -2.20 -8.81
N VAL A 457 -33.95 -2.68 -7.73
CA VAL A 457 -35.34 -2.38 -7.36
C VAL A 457 -35.41 -1.98 -5.89
N ALA A 458 -36.22 -0.97 -5.59
CA ALA A 458 -36.45 -0.53 -4.22
C ALA A 458 -37.91 -0.11 -4.01
N THR A 459 -38.44 -0.40 -2.84
CA THR A 459 -39.73 0.10 -2.36
C THR A 459 -39.55 0.87 -1.07
N THR A 460 -40.15 2.06 -0.99
CA THR A 460 -40.20 2.86 0.23
C THR A 460 -41.64 3.12 0.63
N PHE A 461 -41.88 3.28 1.92
CA PHE A 461 -43.20 3.62 2.46
C PHE A 461 -43.09 4.68 3.55
N SER A 462 -44.04 5.62 3.53
CA SER A 462 -44.40 6.46 4.68
C SER A 462 -45.86 6.86 4.60
N THR A 463 -46.43 7.37 5.69
CA THR A 463 -47.79 7.90 5.69
C THR A 463 -47.98 9.15 4.83
N ILE A 464 -46.88 9.85 4.52
CA ILE A 464 -46.87 11.10 3.75
C ILE A 464 -46.81 10.80 2.26
N ASN A 465 -46.00 9.81 1.86
CA ASN A 465 -45.69 9.55 0.46
C ASN A 465 -46.31 8.25 -0.07
N GLY A 466 -46.90 7.45 0.82
CA GLY A 466 -47.38 6.11 0.52
C GLY A 466 -46.29 5.21 0.00
N VAL A 467 -46.66 4.25 -0.85
CA VAL A 467 -45.70 3.36 -1.50
C VAL A 467 -45.04 4.12 -2.63
N ARG A 468 -43.71 4.04 -2.70
CA ARG A 468 -42.92 4.44 -3.86
C ARG A 468 -42.15 3.26 -4.39
N LEU A 469 -42.13 3.13 -5.71
CA LEU A 469 -41.34 2.10 -6.41
C LEU A 469 -40.26 2.75 -7.25
N TYR A 470 -39.04 2.25 -7.10
CA TYR A 470 -37.87 2.69 -7.85
C TYR A 470 -37.29 1.53 -8.66
N VAL A 471 -36.83 1.84 -9.87
CA VAL A 471 -36.09 0.91 -10.73
C VAL A 471 -34.84 1.61 -11.22
N ASN A 472 -33.67 0.98 -11.01
CA ASN A 472 -32.35 1.55 -11.32
C ASN A 472 -32.20 3.00 -10.79
N GLY A 473 -32.61 3.22 -9.54
CA GLY A 473 -32.46 4.50 -8.83
C GLY A 473 -33.50 5.54 -9.20
N SER A 474 -34.29 5.31 -10.25
CA SER A 474 -35.31 6.23 -10.73
C SER A 474 -36.68 5.92 -10.14
N LEU A 475 -37.37 6.94 -9.64
CA LEU A 475 -38.75 6.82 -9.15
C LEU A 475 -39.69 6.52 -10.32
N ILE A 476 -40.38 5.38 -10.24
CA ILE A 476 -41.34 4.95 -11.27
C ILE A 476 -42.75 5.44 -10.97
N GLY A 477 -43.14 5.49 -9.70
CA GLY A 477 -44.45 5.95 -9.29
C GLY A 477 -44.65 5.92 -7.78
N SER A 478 -45.77 6.50 -7.35
CA SER A 478 -46.15 6.63 -5.96
C SER A 478 -47.67 6.54 -5.82
N THR A 479 -48.16 5.97 -4.72
CA THR A 479 -49.60 5.97 -4.40
C THR A 479 -50.07 7.28 -3.77
N GLY A 480 -49.13 8.09 -3.24
CA GLY A 480 -49.45 9.31 -2.48
C GLY A 480 -49.75 9.04 -1.00
N ALA A 481 -50.04 10.09 -0.23
CA ALA A 481 -50.30 9.96 1.21
C ALA A 481 -51.39 8.93 1.51
N MET A 482 -51.05 7.89 2.26
CA MET A 482 -51.95 6.81 2.63
C MET A 482 -51.66 6.34 4.05
N ALA A 483 -52.68 5.80 4.72
CA ALA A 483 -52.50 5.18 6.04
C ALA A 483 -52.19 3.69 5.87
N TYR A 484 -51.17 3.20 6.57
CA TYR A 484 -50.85 1.78 6.59
C TYR A 484 -51.57 1.14 7.78
N ALA A 485 -52.65 0.41 7.46
CA ALA A 485 -53.58 -0.11 8.45
C ALA A 485 -53.28 -1.56 8.86
N ALA A 486 -52.00 -1.94 8.98
CA ALA A 486 -51.65 -3.27 9.48
C ALA A 486 -51.90 -3.40 10.98
N SER A 487 -52.60 -4.46 11.36
CA SER A 487 -52.77 -4.88 12.74
C SER A 487 -51.90 -6.11 13.01
N GLY A 488 -50.65 -5.90 13.42
CA GLY A 488 -49.75 -6.94 13.91
C GLY A 488 -48.29 -6.51 13.90
N THR A 489 -47.40 -7.34 14.44
CA THR A 489 -45.94 -7.19 14.33
C THR A 489 -45.42 -8.22 13.34
N ALA A 490 -45.02 -7.80 12.14
CA ALA A 490 -44.38 -8.70 11.18
C ALA A 490 -42.88 -8.72 11.48
N ASN A 491 -42.41 -9.79 12.11
CA ASN A 491 -41.01 -9.91 12.52
C ASN A 491 -40.13 -10.62 11.49
N THR A 492 -40.69 -11.06 10.37
CA THR A 492 -40.01 -11.93 9.40
C THR A 492 -40.11 -11.35 7.99
N VAL A 493 -38.97 -11.23 7.29
CA VAL A 493 -38.88 -10.89 5.87
C VAL A 493 -38.46 -12.15 5.10
N ILE A 494 -39.11 -12.44 3.98
CA ILE A 494 -38.81 -13.62 3.16
C ILE A 494 -38.59 -13.18 1.72
N LEU A 495 -37.44 -13.60 1.17
CA LEU A 495 -37.06 -13.43 -0.22
C LEU A 495 -37.35 -14.73 -0.99
N GLY A 496 -37.87 -14.60 -2.21
CA GLY A 496 -38.16 -15.75 -3.08
C GLY A 496 -39.54 -16.37 -2.85
N ASN A 497 -39.68 -17.69 -3.07
CA ASN A 497 -40.98 -18.36 -3.15
C ASN A 497 -41.38 -19.10 -1.86
N PRO A 498 -42.42 -18.64 -1.15
CA PRO A 498 -42.69 -19.09 0.21
C PRO A 498 -43.65 -20.27 0.34
N ARG A 499 -43.92 -21.05 -0.72
CA ARG A 499 -44.89 -22.17 -0.64
C ARG A 499 -44.54 -23.30 0.35
N ALA A 500 -43.50 -23.15 1.16
CA ALA A 500 -43.06 -24.12 2.16
C ALA A 500 -43.48 -23.82 3.61
N ALA A 501 -44.11 -22.68 3.93
CA ALA A 501 -44.62 -22.44 5.30
C ALA A 501 -45.84 -21.51 5.30
N GLY A 502 -47.04 -22.09 5.46
CA GLY A 502 -48.28 -21.47 5.98
C GLY A 502 -48.95 -20.29 5.25
N CYS A 503 -48.23 -19.47 4.47
CA CYS A 503 -48.75 -18.29 3.77
C CYS A 503 -49.54 -18.68 2.51
N ALA A 504 -50.79 -19.13 2.67
CA ALA A 504 -51.63 -19.58 1.57
C ALA A 504 -52.96 -18.84 1.48
N ALA A 505 -52.97 -17.53 1.21
CA ALA A 505 -54.08 -16.85 0.53
C ALA A 505 -53.76 -15.36 0.33
N LYS A 506 -53.88 -14.90 -0.93
CA LYS A 506 -53.89 -13.49 -1.39
C LYS A 506 -52.54 -12.84 -1.73
N SER A 507 -51.86 -13.44 -2.68
CA SER A 507 -50.70 -12.84 -3.35
C SER A 507 -51.15 -11.77 -4.36
N ILE A 508 -50.50 -10.59 -4.38
CA ILE A 508 -50.74 -9.53 -5.39
C ILE A 508 -50.31 -9.98 -6.80
N VAL A 509 -49.44 -10.99 -6.86
CA VAL A 509 -48.88 -11.54 -8.11
C VAL A 509 -48.97 -13.05 -8.15
N SER A 510 -49.43 -13.62 -9.27
CA SER A 510 -49.46 -15.08 -9.44
C SER A 510 -48.16 -15.59 -10.09
N GLY A 511 -47.50 -16.57 -9.47
CA GLY A 511 -46.34 -17.25 -10.08
C GLY A 511 -45.22 -17.62 -9.10
N THR A 512 -44.01 -17.72 -9.63
CA THR A 512 -42.78 -18.10 -8.91
C THR A 512 -41.63 -17.29 -9.46
N PHE A 513 -40.89 -16.59 -8.61
CA PHE A 513 -39.66 -15.93 -9.02
C PHE A 513 -38.58 -16.98 -9.32
N TYR A 514 -38.01 -16.87 -10.51
CA TYR A 514 -36.80 -17.61 -10.91
C TYR A 514 -35.73 -16.60 -11.30
N GLY A 515 -34.58 -16.65 -10.65
CA GLY A 515 -33.53 -15.68 -10.85
C GLY A 515 -32.52 -15.63 -9.72
N TYR A 516 -31.70 -14.58 -9.77
CA TYR A 516 -30.68 -14.28 -8.79
C TYR A 516 -31.06 -13.02 -8.02
N LEU A 517 -30.72 -12.99 -6.73
CA LEU A 517 -30.82 -11.83 -5.86
C LEU A 517 -29.45 -11.51 -5.28
N ASP A 518 -29.21 -10.23 -5.06
CA ASP A 518 -27.98 -9.77 -4.45
C ASP A 518 -28.21 -8.46 -3.67
N GLU A 519 -27.33 -8.18 -2.70
CA GLU A 519 -27.21 -6.86 -2.09
C GLU A 519 -28.51 -6.34 -1.42
N PHE A 520 -29.17 -7.21 -0.65
CA PHE A 520 -30.46 -6.93 0.00
C PHE A 520 -30.28 -6.04 1.26
N ARG A 521 -31.03 -4.94 1.34
CA ARG A 521 -30.95 -3.95 2.43
C ARG A 521 -32.33 -3.60 2.98
N VAL A 522 -32.41 -3.41 4.30
CA VAL A 522 -33.62 -2.92 4.99
C VAL A 522 -33.30 -1.74 5.90
N TYR A 523 -34.15 -0.72 5.83
CA TYR A 523 -34.08 0.49 6.64
C TYR A 523 -35.40 0.69 7.40
N SER A 524 -35.31 1.10 8.66
CA SER A 524 -36.45 1.44 9.53
C SER A 524 -37.00 2.86 9.29
N ARG A 525 -36.74 3.44 8.10
CA ARG A 525 -37.22 4.75 7.65
C ARG A 525 -37.43 4.80 6.14
N GLU A 526 -38.15 5.83 5.66
CA GLU A 526 -38.27 6.14 4.24
C GLU A 526 -36.93 6.73 3.73
N LEU A 527 -36.36 6.12 2.69
CA LEU A 527 -35.24 6.69 1.93
C LEU A 527 -35.78 7.71 0.92
N SER A 528 -35.05 8.81 0.76
CA SER A 528 -35.29 9.79 -0.30
C SER A 528 -34.90 9.23 -1.68
N ALA A 529 -35.42 9.85 -2.74
CA ALA A 529 -35.07 9.47 -4.11
C ALA A 529 -33.56 9.57 -4.40
N ARG A 530 -32.86 10.51 -3.77
CA ARG A 530 -31.40 10.65 -3.87
C ARG A 530 -30.68 9.47 -3.24
N GLU A 531 -31.08 9.08 -2.04
CA GLU A 531 -30.53 7.92 -1.34
C GLU A 531 -30.77 6.61 -2.12
N VAL A 532 -31.96 6.42 -2.67
CA VAL A 532 -32.25 5.25 -3.52
C VAL A 532 -31.44 5.27 -4.81
N SER A 533 -31.22 6.44 -5.41
CA SER A 533 -30.36 6.57 -6.59
C SER A 533 -28.91 6.22 -6.29
N ALA A 534 -28.39 6.56 -5.11
CA ALA A 534 -27.03 6.24 -4.67
C ALA A 534 -26.76 4.73 -4.67
N LEU A 535 -27.75 3.93 -4.24
CA LEU A 535 -27.63 2.46 -4.17
C LEU A 535 -27.48 1.77 -5.53
N THR A 536 -27.71 2.50 -6.63
CA THR A 536 -27.78 1.92 -7.98
C THR A 536 -26.59 2.25 -8.87
N LYS A 537 -25.80 3.22 -8.42
CA LYS A 537 -24.65 3.67 -9.18
C LYS A 537 -23.49 2.81 -8.74
N ASP A 538 -22.81 2.22 -9.72
CA ASP A 538 -21.43 1.83 -9.50
C ASP A 538 -20.73 3.09 -8.97
N LYS A 539 -19.97 2.98 -7.88
CA LYS A 539 -19.20 4.11 -7.33
C LYS A 539 -18.53 4.83 -8.49
N SER A 540 -18.92 6.07 -8.76
CA SER A 540 -18.47 6.77 -9.95
C SER A 540 -18.28 8.24 -9.66
N CYS A 541 -17.20 8.75 -10.23
CA CYS A 541 -16.70 10.11 -10.17
C CYS A 541 -17.56 11.16 -10.90
N SER A 542 -18.87 10.96 -10.95
CA SER A 542 -19.81 11.80 -11.70
C SER A 542 -21.27 11.58 -11.28
N ASP A 543 -21.49 11.05 -10.08
CA ASP A 543 -22.80 10.62 -9.61
C ASP A 543 -23.59 11.62 -8.73
N GLY A 544 -23.04 12.79 -8.44
CA GLY A 544 -23.63 13.86 -7.66
C GLY A 544 -23.62 13.59 -6.16
N LEU A 545 -22.82 12.65 -5.68
CA LEU A 545 -22.67 12.30 -4.27
C LEU A 545 -21.19 12.33 -3.90
N MET A 546 -20.88 12.37 -2.60
CA MET A 546 -19.52 12.18 -2.11
C MET A 546 -19.48 10.76 -1.53
N ASN A 547 -19.00 9.81 -2.31
CA ASN A 547 -19.00 8.39 -1.96
C ASN A 547 -17.73 7.68 -2.45
N GLY A 548 -17.42 6.50 -1.91
CA GLY A 548 -16.14 5.85 -2.20
C GLY A 548 -14.97 6.58 -1.54
N ASP A 549 -13.89 6.82 -2.28
CA ASP A 549 -12.68 7.53 -1.83
C ASP A 549 -12.62 8.99 -2.31
N GLU A 550 -13.74 9.52 -2.81
CA GLU A 550 -13.91 10.93 -3.17
C GLU A 550 -13.65 11.86 -1.98
N THR A 551 -12.94 12.95 -2.22
CA THR A 551 -12.63 13.96 -1.20
C THR A 551 -13.55 15.18 -1.24
N ASP A 552 -14.29 15.37 -2.34
CA ASP A 552 -15.49 16.21 -2.44
C ASP A 552 -16.46 15.59 -3.46
N ILE A 553 -17.68 16.11 -3.60
CA ILE A 553 -18.73 15.54 -4.46
C ILE A 553 -18.17 15.25 -5.88
N ASP A 554 -18.14 13.96 -6.26
CA ASP A 554 -17.65 13.44 -7.54
C ASP A 554 -16.16 13.70 -7.87
N CYS A 555 -15.32 14.03 -6.90
CA CYS A 555 -13.92 14.36 -7.15
C CYS A 555 -12.97 13.97 -6.00
N GLY A 556 -11.69 13.79 -6.33
CA GLY A 556 -10.65 13.35 -5.40
C GLY A 556 -10.57 11.83 -5.20
N GLY A 557 -9.50 11.33 -4.60
CA GLY A 557 -9.25 9.89 -4.51
C GLY A 557 -8.98 9.25 -5.87
N ALA A 558 -9.73 8.22 -6.22
CA ALA A 558 -9.71 7.56 -7.54
C ALA A 558 -10.46 8.37 -8.62
N CYS A 559 -11.08 9.50 -8.25
CA CYS A 559 -11.86 10.35 -9.14
C CYS A 559 -11.09 11.51 -9.76
N LEU A 560 -11.74 12.20 -10.71
CA LEU A 560 -11.17 13.41 -11.29
C LEU A 560 -10.86 14.42 -10.18
N THR A 561 -9.85 15.23 -10.39
CA THR A 561 -9.38 16.16 -9.38
C THR A 561 -10.40 17.28 -9.10
N CYS A 562 -10.52 17.65 -7.84
CA CYS A 562 -11.42 18.68 -7.32
C CYS A 562 -10.96 20.10 -7.71
N ALA A 563 -11.89 20.96 -8.08
CA ALA A 563 -11.61 22.35 -8.44
C ALA A 563 -11.23 23.20 -7.21
N ALA A 564 -10.62 24.37 -7.43
CA ALA A 564 -10.34 25.33 -6.37
C ALA A 564 -11.62 25.68 -5.58
N GLY A 565 -11.53 25.64 -4.25
CA GLY A 565 -12.61 25.81 -3.29
C GLY A 565 -13.33 24.52 -2.86
N GLN A 566 -13.06 23.38 -3.51
CA GLN A 566 -13.59 22.07 -3.14
C GLN A 566 -12.70 21.35 -2.11
N LYS A 567 -13.24 20.37 -1.40
CA LYS A 567 -12.52 19.62 -0.36
C LYS A 567 -11.50 18.63 -0.90
N CYS A 568 -10.45 18.41 -0.12
CA CYS A 568 -9.34 17.53 -0.46
C CYS A 568 -8.71 16.95 0.80
N ILE A 569 -7.98 15.83 0.65
CA ILE A 569 -7.19 15.22 1.73
C ILE A 569 -5.70 15.24 1.37
N LEU A 570 -5.41 14.96 0.11
CA LEU A 570 -4.07 14.99 -0.47
C LEU A 570 -4.04 16.02 -1.60
N THR A 571 -2.86 16.58 -1.85
CA THR A 571 -2.65 17.51 -2.97
C THR A 571 -3.05 16.91 -4.32
N LYS A 572 -2.92 15.58 -4.50
CA LYS A 572 -3.36 14.87 -5.72
C LYS A 572 -4.86 14.94 -5.96
N ASP A 573 -5.66 15.22 -4.94
CA ASP A 573 -7.11 15.31 -5.04
C ASP A 573 -7.54 16.64 -5.69
N CYS A 574 -6.64 17.60 -5.84
CA CYS A 574 -6.91 18.93 -6.34
C CYS A 574 -6.42 19.14 -7.78
N ASN A 575 -7.21 19.84 -8.57
CA ASN A 575 -6.94 20.08 -9.98
C ASN A 575 -5.98 21.25 -10.14
N ASN A 576 -4.69 20.94 -10.32
CA ASN A 576 -3.65 21.94 -10.51
C ASN A 576 -3.61 22.99 -9.38
N VAL A 577 -3.94 22.63 -8.13
CA VAL A 577 -3.84 23.51 -6.96
C VAL A 577 -3.57 22.72 -5.68
N GLN A 578 -3.06 23.37 -4.63
CA GLN A 578 -2.63 22.67 -3.41
C GLN A 578 -3.80 22.42 -2.46
N CYS A 579 -3.82 21.23 -1.88
CA CYS A 579 -4.71 20.94 -0.77
C CYS A 579 -4.18 21.62 0.50
N THR A 580 -4.83 22.70 0.93
CA THR A 580 -4.44 23.47 2.12
C THR A 580 -5.65 23.66 3.02
N ASN A 581 -5.55 23.26 4.30
CA ASN A 581 -6.68 23.29 5.24
C ASN A 581 -7.93 22.57 4.70
N ASP A 582 -7.76 21.34 4.20
CA ASP A 582 -8.81 20.47 3.66
C ASP A 582 -9.61 21.08 2.49
N THR A 583 -9.04 22.08 1.82
CA THR A 583 -9.63 22.72 0.63
C THR A 583 -8.57 22.94 -0.44
N CYS A 584 -8.96 22.71 -1.70
CA CYS A 584 -8.16 23.04 -2.86
C CYS A 584 -8.03 24.57 -2.92
N ALA A 585 -6.86 25.10 -2.58
CA ALA A 585 -6.63 26.54 -2.53
C ALA A 585 -6.60 27.16 -3.93
N ASP A 586 -6.77 28.47 -4.07
CA ASP A 586 -6.50 29.14 -5.34
C ASP A 586 -5.01 29.04 -5.69
N ALA A 587 -4.72 28.88 -6.97
CA ALA A 587 -3.37 28.75 -7.49
C ALA A 587 -2.50 29.99 -7.14
N THR A 588 -1.36 29.77 -6.47
CA THR A 588 -0.40 30.84 -6.13
C THR A 588 1.00 30.45 -6.52
N CYS A 589 1.87 31.44 -6.78
CA CYS A 589 3.26 31.22 -7.16
C CYS A 589 4.18 30.65 -6.05
N ASN A 590 3.63 30.02 -5.01
CA ASN A 590 4.38 29.44 -3.88
C ASN A 590 3.55 28.31 -3.22
N ASP A 591 2.78 27.54 -3.98
CA ASP A 591 1.91 26.46 -3.50
C ASP A 591 2.43 25.03 -3.78
N GLY A 592 3.67 24.92 -4.26
CA GLY A 592 4.35 23.64 -4.48
C GLY A 592 3.86 22.89 -5.72
N ILE A 593 3.06 23.51 -6.59
CA ILE A 593 2.45 22.87 -7.77
C ILE A 593 2.55 23.78 -8.98
N LYS A 594 2.98 23.20 -10.11
CA LYS A 594 3.07 23.90 -11.40
C LYS A 594 1.70 24.27 -11.97
N ASN A 595 1.21 25.49 -11.71
CA ASN A 595 -0.13 25.93 -12.10
C ASN A 595 -0.18 27.42 -12.54
N ASN A 596 -1.37 28.00 -12.75
CA ASN A 596 -1.58 29.45 -13.04
C ASN A 596 -0.74 30.11 -14.17
N GLY A 597 -0.25 29.33 -15.13
CA GLY A 597 0.61 29.85 -16.21
C GLY A 597 2.10 29.89 -15.88
N GLU A 598 2.50 29.27 -14.76
CA GLU A 598 3.89 28.96 -14.42
C GLU A 598 4.55 28.10 -15.48
N THR A 599 5.84 28.31 -15.66
CA THR A 599 6.63 27.46 -16.55
C THR A 599 7.37 26.36 -15.80
N ASP A 600 7.51 26.46 -14.47
CA ASP A 600 7.84 25.35 -13.57
C ASP A 600 7.22 25.54 -12.18
N VAL A 601 7.26 24.52 -11.31
CA VAL A 601 6.63 24.57 -9.97
C VAL A 601 6.98 25.88 -9.24
N ASP A 602 5.96 26.71 -8.98
CA ASP A 602 6.03 28.00 -8.28
C ASP A 602 6.85 29.10 -8.99
N CYS A 603 7.19 28.94 -10.27
CA CYS A 603 8.01 29.92 -10.98
C CYS A 603 7.74 30.03 -12.49
N GLY A 604 8.20 31.14 -13.06
CA GLY A 604 8.13 31.46 -14.48
C GLY A 604 6.73 31.84 -14.95
N GLY A 605 6.59 32.17 -16.23
CA GLY A 605 5.35 32.69 -16.79
C GLY A 605 5.14 34.18 -16.50
N SER A 606 3.94 34.69 -16.79
CA SER A 606 3.68 36.15 -16.74
C SER A 606 3.41 36.70 -15.34
N ASN A 607 3.05 35.84 -14.38
CA ASN A 607 2.49 36.25 -13.09
C ASN A 607 3.35 35.84 -11.89
N CYS A 608 4.38 35.01 -12.11
CA CYS A 608 5.25 34.49 -11.06
C CYS A 608 6.71 34.96 -11.25
N SER A 609 7.51 34.83 -10.19
CA SER A 609 8.93 35.15 -10.25
C SER A 609 9.63 34.24 -11.26
N PRO A 610 10.66 34.71 -11.98
CA PRO A 610 11.39 33.87 -12.92
C PRO A 610 11.97 32.63 -12.24
N CYS A 611 12.03 31.53 -12.97
CA CYS A 611 12.57 30.25 -12.54
C CYS A 611 14.09 30.22 -12.46
N ASP A 612 14.60 29.52 -11.45
CA ASP A 612 16.01 29.21 -11.30
C ASP A 612 16.52 28.23 -12.38
N ILE A 613 17.83 28.02 -12.43
CA ILE A 613 18.46 27.10 -13.39
C ILE A 613 17.98 25.66 -13.14
N GLY A 614 17.79 24.87 -14.20
CA GLY A 614 17.28 23.50 -14.18
C GLY A 614 15.75 23.40 -14.25
N LYS A 615 15.04 24.51 -14.05
CA LYS A 615 13.57 24.56 -14.05
C LYS A 615 12.99 24.77 -15.45
N ALA A 616 11.79 24.29 -15.73
CA ALA A 616 11.15 24.40 -17.04
C ALA A 616 10.77 25.86 -17.43
N CYS A 617 10.82 26.16 -18.72
CA CYS A 617 10.56 27.49 -19.30
C CYS A 617 9.93 27.40 -20.70
N TYR A 618 9.21 28.46 -21.10
CA TYR A 618 8.69 28.61 -22.47
C TYR A 618 9.33 29.78 -23.23
N GLY A 619 9.95 30.72 -22.52
CA GLY A 619 10.72 31.81 -23.10
C GLY A 619 11.77 32.37 -22.14
N ALA A 620 12.66 33.21 -22.66
CA ALA A 620 13.75 33.81 -21.90
C ALA A 620 13.27 34.52 -20.62
N GLY A 621 12.14 35.23 -20.67
CA GLY A 621 11.59 35.96 -19.52
C GLY A 621 11.14 35.08 -18.35
N ASP A 622 11.03 33.76 -18.57
CA ASP A 622 10.65 32.80 -17.53
C ASP A 622 11.82 32.39 -16.64
N CYS A 623 13.06 32.80 -16.96
CA CYS A 623 14.27 32.37 -16.26
C CYS A 623 14.97 33.54 -15.57
N VAL A 624 15.50 33.33 -14.37
CA VAL A 624 16.26 34.35 -13.61
C VAL A 624 17.44 34.88 -14.44
N ASN A 625 18.07 34.01 -15.22
CA ASN A 625 19.20 34.34 -16.10
C ASN A 625 18.79 34.71 -17.54
N SER A 626 17.49 34.84 -17.81
CA SER A 626 16.94 35.12 -19.13
C SER A 626 17.30 34.09 -20.23
N SER A 627 17.63 32.85 -19.88
CA SER A 627 18.07 31.82 -20.83
C SER A 627 17.20 30.57 -20.74
N CYS A 628 16.30 30.45 -21.72
CA CYS A 628 15.46 29.26 -21.90
C CYS A 628 15.97 28.45 -23.09
N VAL A 629 16.57 27.28 -22.84
CA VAL A 629 17.16 26.42 -23.87
C VAL A 629 16.50 25.05 -23.81
N SER A 630 15.90 24.63 -24.93
CA SER A 630 15.18 23.36 -25.05
C SER A 630 14.06 23.15 -24.02
N GLY A 631 13.42 24.23 -23.56
CA GLY A 631 12.31 24.17 -22.60
C GLY A 631 12.73 24.14 -21.14
N THR A 632 14.01 24.34 -20.83
CA THR A 632 14.55 24.44 -19.47
C THR A 632 15.36 25.73 -19.32
N CYS A 633 15.22 26.40 -18.18
CA CYS A 633 16.08 27.48 -17.72
C CYS A 633 17.47 26.92 -17.57
N LYS A 634 18.28 27.09 -18.62
CA LYS A 634 19.64 26.62 -18.62
C LYS A 634 20.52 27.82 -18.43
N ASP A 635 21.65 27.63 -17.77
CA ASP A 635 22.68 28.62 -17.88
C ASP A 635 23.15 28.69 -19.33
N SER A 636 22.86 29.79 -20.03
CA SER A 636 23.43 30.05 -21.36
C SER A 636 24.96 30.10 -21.32
N SER A 637 25.58 30.19 -20.13
CA SER A 637 27.02 30.03 -19.93
C SER A 637 27.51 28.58 -20.03
N CYS A 638 26.64 27.58 -19.76
CA CYS A 638 27.08 26.22 -19.50
C CYS A 638 26.92 25.26 -20.70
N GLN A 639 27.44 25.67 -21.86
CA GLN A 639 27.66 24.75 -22.98
C GLN A 639 29.02 24.03 -22.91
N SER A 640 29.85 24.40 -21.93
CA SER A 640 31.14 23.77 -21.65
C SER A 640 31.38 23.72 -20.15
N LEU A 641 31.61 22.51 -19.63
CA LEU A 641 31.96 22.26 -18.22
C LEU A 641 33.06 23.22 -17.76
N THR A 642 32.77 24.05 -16.76
CA THR A 642 33.72 25.06 -16.26
C THR A 642 33.83 24.96 -14.75
N TYR A 643 35.06 24.86 -14.24
CA TYR A 643 35.36 24.77 -12.82
C TYR A 643 36.16 25.99 -12.34
N SER A 644 36.05 26.30 -11.04
CA SER A 644 36.90 27.28 -10.38
C SER A 644 38.38 26.87 -10.42
N SER A 645 39.27 27.81 -10.09
CA SER A 645 40.60 27.41 -9.63
C SER A 645 40.44 26.55 -8.37
N TYR A 646 41.20 25.47 -8.26
CA TYR A 646 41.07 24.55 -7.14
C TYR A 646 41.58 25.18 -5.84
N ILE A 647 40.90 24.89 -4.73
CA ILE A 647 41.34 25.25 -3.38
C ILE A 647 42.05 24.03 -2.77
N THR A 648 43.21 24.26 -2.17
CA THR A 648 44.03 23.19 -1.60
C THR A 648 44.00 23.22 -0.07
N TYR A 649 43.72 22.05 0.52
CA TYR A 649 43.87 21.75 1.94
C TYR A 649 44.99 20.72 2.13
N SER A 650 45.70 20.79 3.26
CA SER A 650 46.71 19.78 3.60
C SER A 650 46.05 18.58 4.29
N THR A 651 46.41 17.38 3.85
CA THR A 651 46.01 16.10 4.46
C THR A 651 47.25 15.25 4.78
N GLY A 652 47.04 14.05 5.33
CA GLY A 652 48.11 13.08 5.56
C GLY A 652 48.71 12.49 4.29
N ASN A 653 49.81 11.77 4.43
CA ASN A 653 50.55 11.17 3.33
C ASN A 653 49.83 9.96 2.73
N GLN A 654 49.89 9.85 1.40
CA GLN A 654 49.25 8.80 0.62
C GLN A 654 47.74 8.63 0.92
N PRO A 655 46.93 9.66 0.63
CA PRO A 655 45.48 9.58 0.77
C PRO A 655 44.90 8.63 -0.30
N TRP A 656 44.60 7.39 0.05
CA TRP A 656 44.18 6.35 -0.91
C TRP A 656 42.68 6.33 -1.19
N SER A 657 41.88 6.93 -0.30
CA SER A 657 40.42 6.94 -0.43
C SER A 657 39.85 8.23 0.16
N ILE A 658 38.73 8.64 -0.40
CA ILE A 658 37.94 9.81 -0.01
C ILE A 658 36.47 9.37 0.03
N SER A 659 35.74 9.81 1.05
CA SER A 659 34.28 9.66 1.14
C SER A 659 33.66 11.01 1.46
N ILE A 660 32.40 11.20 1.07
CA ILE A 660 31.64 12.42 1.31
C ILE A 660 30.28 12.05 1.91
N ALA A 661 29.96 12.66 3.05
CA ALA A 661 28.67 12.52 3.73
C ALA A 661 28.47 13.68 4.71
N ASP A 662 27.24 13.91 5.17
CA ASP A 662 26.96 14.82 6.27
C ASP A 662 27.22 14.10 7.62
N LEU A 663 28.31 14.44 8.32
CA LEU A 663 28.74 13.71 9.52
C LEU A 663 28.22 14.34 10.81
N ASP A 664 27.73 15.58 10.77
CA ASP A 664 27.21 16.30 11.94
C ASP A 664 25.75 16.75 11.81
N ASN A 665 25.05 16.24 10.79
CA ASN A 665 23.63 16.44 10.52
C ASN A 665 23.28 17.92 10.35
N ASP A 666 24.17 18.69 9.71
CA ASP A 666 23.99 20.11 9.43
C ASP A 666 23.54 20.40 7.98
N ASN A 667 23.26 19.34 7.21
CA ASN A 667 22.90 19.29 5.79
C ASN A 667 24.00 19.79 4.84
N ASN A 668 25.25 19.94 5.30
CA ASN A 668 26.38 20.20 4.44
C ASN A 668 27.26 18.95 4.33
N ASN A 669 27.58 18.57 3.10
CA ASN A 669 28.45 17.43 2.85
C ASN A 669 29.88 17.72 3.36
N ASP A 670 30.37 16.87 4.26
CA ASP A 670 31.72 16.86 4.80
C ASP A 670 32.63 15.91 4.01
N ILE A 671 33.95 16.10 4.12
CA ILE A 671 34.93 15.26 3.42
C ILE A 671 35.72 14.41 4.41
N ILE A 672 35.77 13.11 4.15
CA ILE A 672 36.61 12.15 4.88
C ILE A 672 37.78 11.76 3.97
N VAL A 673 39.01 11.92 4.44
CA VAL A 673 40.22 11.52 3.71
C VAL A 673 41.01 10.48 4.48
N LEU A 674 41.21 9.31 3.89
CA LEU A 674 41.92 8.19 4.49
C LEU A 674 43.40 8.17 4.08
N ASN A 675 44.31 8.35 5.05
CA ASN A 675 45.74 8.50 4.82
C ASN A 675 46.49 7.22 5.19
N ALA A 676 47.01 6.53 4.19
CA ALA A 676 47.50 5.17 4.36
C ALA A 676 48.80 5.07 5.16
N VAL A 677 49.76 5.97 4.91
CA VAL A 677 51.07 5.95 5.56
C VAL A 677 50.97 6.45 7.00
N ASP A 678 50.19 7.50 7.22
CA ASP A 678 50.04 8.09 8.53
C ASP A 678 49.06 7.31 9.43
N ALA A 679 48.47 6.22 8.90
CA ALA A 679 47.52 5.33 9.58
C ALA A 679 46.41 6.11 10.29
N ASN A 680 45.82 7.06 9.59
CA ASN A 680 44.75 7.91 10.12
C ASN A 680 43.77 8.32 9.02
N LEU A 681 42.64 8.88 9.45
CA LEU A 681 41.71 9.58 8.59
C LEU A 681 41.53 11.01 9.08
N GLY A 682 41.42 11.96 8.16
CA GLY A 682 41.11 13.36 8.44
C GLY A 682 39.70 13.71 7.98
N ILE A 683 38.92 14.33 8.85
CA ILE A 683 37.54 14.77 8.56
C ILE A 683 37.51 16.29 8.47
N TYR A 684 37.08 16.79 7.33
CA TYR A 684 36.97 18.20 6.99
C TYR A 684 35.49 18.58 7.06
N PHE A 685 35.08 19.20 8.16
CA PHE A 685 33.71 19.67 8.34
C PHE A 685 33.46 20.90 7.47
N ASN A 686 32.43 20.84 6.64
CA ASN A 686 32.00 21.91 5.76
C ASN A 686 31.30 23.00 6.57
N GLN A 687 31.29 24.22 6.03
CA GLN A 687 30.60 25.38 6.62
C GLN A 687 29.43 25.86 5.73
N GLY A 688 29.05 25.06 4.72
CA GLY A 688 27.93 25.33 3.82
C GLY A 688 28.20 26.39 2.76
N ASN A 689 29.45 26.80 2.57
CA ASN A 689 29.85 27.80 1.57
C ASN A 689 31.12 27.39 0.80
N GLY A 690 31.44 26.10 0.79
CA GLY A 690 32.65 25.57 0.17
C GLY A 690 33.94 25.81 0.97
N THR A 691 33.84 26.21 2.24
CA THR A 691 35.01 26.34 3.12
C THR A 691 34.99 25.34 4.26
N PHE A 692 36.14 24.73 4.54
CA PHE A 692 36.25 23.63 5.50
C PHE A 692 36.99 24.05 6.76
N GLN A 693 36.56 23.52 7.90
CA GLN A 693 37.25 23.71 9.18
C GLN A 693 38.60 22.97 9.20
N THR A 694 39.41 23.25 10.23
CA THR A 694 40.64 22.47 10.46
C THR A 694 40.25 21.00 10.69
N PRO A 695 40.90 20.03 10.00
CA PRO A 695 40.44 18.66 10.03
C PRO A 695 40.62 18.01 11.40
N ILE A 696 39.64 17.20 11.79
CA ILE A 696 39.73 16.32 12.95
C ILE A 696 40.36 15.00 12.52
N ILE A 697 41.39 14.55 13.24
CA ILE A 697 42.15 13.35 12.88
C ILE A 697 41.79 12.17 13.79
N PHE A 698 41.42 11.04 13.19
CA PHE A 698 41.16 9.78 13.88
C PHE A 698 42.18 8.72 13.46
N GLN A 699 42.65 7.91 14.41
CA GLN A 699 43.68 6.91 14.16
C GLN A 699 43.05 5.60 13.67
N THR A 700 43.58 5.05 12.58
CA THR A 700 43.21 3.73 12.07
C THR A 700 44.28 2.70 12.48
N ALA A 701 44.13 1.47 12.03
CA ALA A 701 45.23 0.51 11.99
C ALA A 701 46.15 0.80 10.80
N SER A 702 47.24 0.03 10.69
CA SER A 702 48.24 0.24 9.64
C SER A 702 47.72 -0.09 8.24
N TYR A 703 48.12 0.72 7.26
CA TYR A 703 47.78 0.57 5.84
C TYR A 703 46.27 0.47 5.55
N PRO A 704 45.47 1.47 5.94
CA PRO A 704 44.07 1.53 5.55
C PRO A 704 43.95 1.81 4.04
N GLN A 705 43.09 1.06 3.34
CA GLN A 705 42.98 1.06 1.87
C GLN A 705 41.80 1.86 1.35
N PHE A 706 40.65 1.74 2.02
CA PHE A 706 39.38 2.27 1.55
C PHE A 706 38.48 2.64 2.73
N VAL A 707 37.68 3.69 2.57
CA VAL A 707 36.67 4.11 3.55
C VAL A 707 35.31 4.24 2.85
N GLU A 708 34.28 3.75 3.53
CA GLU A 708 32.87 3.97 3.23
C GLU A 708 32.20 4.64 4.43
N SER A 709 31.14 5.42 4.16
CA SER A 709 30.41 6.17 5.19
C SER A 709 28.90 6.00 5.03
N VAL A 710 28.24 5.42 6.03
CA VAL A 710 26.80 5.12 6.03
C VAL A 710 26.31 4.90 7.46
N ASP A 711 25.03 5.16 7.73
CA ASP A 711 24.39 4.81 9.00
C ASP A 711 24.13 3.29 9.07
N LEU A 712 25.01 2.56 9.75
CA LEU A 712 25.02 1.10 9.82
C LEU A 712 24.07 0.57 10.90
N ASN A 713 23.87 1.35 11.98
CA ASN A 713 23.08 0.94 13.15
C ASN A 713 21.69 1.61 13.23
N LYS A 714 21.34 2.41 12.21
CA LYS A 714 20.06 3.12 12.07
C LYS A 714 19.81 4.12 13.19
N ASP A 715 20.85 4.77 13.68
CA ASP A 715 20.75 5.82 14.70
C ASP A 715 20.76 7.25 14.13
N ASN A 716 20.69 7.37 12.80
CA ASN A 716 20.78 8.60 12.01
C ASN A 716 22.11 9.35 12.15
N ASN A 717 23.17 8.68 12.59
CA ASN A 717 24.53 9.22 12.53
C ASN A 717 25.35 8.38 11.56
N ILE A 718 26.11 9.05 10.70
CA ILE A 718 26.96 8.36 9.73
C ILE A 718 28.11 7.64 10.45
N ASP A 719 28.26 6.34 10.18
CA ASP A 719 29.36 5.50 10.64
C ASP A 719 30.46 5.41 9.58
N LEU A 720 31.68 5.07 10.00
CA LEU A 720 32.82 4.88 9.09
C LEU A 720 33.27 3.41 9.08
N ILE A 721 33.39 2.85 7.88
CA ILE A 721 33.82 1.48 7.63
C ILE A 721 35.12 1.52 6.82
N ILE A 722 36.18 0.90 7.33
CA ILE A 722 37.53 1.04 6.76
C ILE A 722 38.14 -0.33 6.47
N ALA A 723 38.58 -0.56 5.23
CA ALA A 723 39.43 -1.72 4.91
C ALA A 723 40.85 -1.50 5.46
N GLN A 724 41.28 -2.32 6.41
CA GLN A 724 42.59 -2.19 7.07
C GLN A 724 43.52 -3.32 6.64
N GLY A 725 44.17 -3.13 5.49
CA GLY A 725 45.05 -4.11 4.84
C GLY A 725 46.13 -4.67 5.77
N GLY A 726 46.80 -3.81 6.54
CA GLY A 726 47.89 -4.24 7.43
C GLY A 726 47.44 -5.08 8.63
N ASN A 727 46.14 -5.11 8.93
CA ASN A 727 45.57 -5.80 10.10
C ASN A 727 44.57 -6.90 9.73
N ASN A 728 44.35 -7.19 8.44
CA ASN A 728 43.38 -8.18 7.96
C ASN A 728 41.99 -8.01 8.61
N SER A 729 41.50 -6.77 8.67
CA SER A 729 40.26 -6.44 9.35
C SER A 729 39.54 -5.27 8.69
N ILE A 730 38.24 -5.17 8.97
CA ILE A 730 37.46 -3.96 8.77
C ILE A 730 37.46 -3.17 10.08
N GLY A 731 37.85 -1.90 10.02
CA GLY A 731 37.77 -0.96 11.14
C GLY A 731 36.44 -0.22 11.11
N LEU A 732 35.63 -0.38 12.16
CA LEU A 732 34.34 0.27 12.32
C LEU A 732 34.41 1.38 13.37
N PHE A 733 33.91 2.56 13.01
CA PHE A 733 33.72 3.71 13.90
C PHE A 733 32.25 4.11 13.88
N LEU A 734 31.56 3.95 15.00
CA LEU A 734 30.15 4.36 15.08
C LEU A 734 30.02 5.85 15.34
N GLY A 735 29.20 6.55 14.57
CA GLY A 735 28.90 7.97 14.72
C GLY A 735 28.17 8.24 16.04
N LEU A 736 28.49 9.36 16.69
CA LEU A 736 27.85 9.78 17.95
C LEU A 736 27.03 11.08 17.80
N GLY A 737 26.89 11.61 16.58
CA GLY A 737 26.07 12.78 16.28
C GLY A 737 26.60 14.12 16.80
N ASN A 738 27.86 14.17 17.22
CA ASN A 738 28.46 15.36 17.82
C ASN A 738 29.91 15.58 17.32
N ARG A 739 30.16 15.32 16.03
CA ARG A 739 31.49 15.37 15.39
C ARG A 739 32.50 14.41 16.04
N SER A 740 32.01 13.35 16.66
CA SER A 740 32.85 12.34 17.31
C SER A 740 32.34 10.94 17.01
N PHE A 741 33.23 9.98 17.19
CA PHE A 741 33.01 8.57 16.91
C PHE A 741 33.31 7.72 18.14
N SER A 742 32.71 6.53 18.18
CA SER A 742 33.05 5.49 19.13
C SER A 742 34.51 5.05 18.98
N SER A 743 34.98 4.28 19.95
CA SER A 743 36.29 3.62 19.81
C SER A 743 36.25 2.60 18.68
N ARG A 744 37.28 2.60 17.83
CA ARG A 744 37.45 1.64 16.72
C ARG A 744 37.19 0.20 17.16
N MET A 745 36.32 -0.49 16.42
CA MET A 745 36.13 -1.93 16.49
C MET A 745 36.77 -2.59 15.26
N ASP A 746 37.60 -3.60 15.47
CA ASP A 746 38.26 -4.33 14.37
C ASP A 746 37.53 -5.67 14.15
N ILE A 747 36.93 -5.84 12.96
CA ILE A 747 36.20 -7.05 12.56
C ILE A 747 37.11 -7.88 11.63
N PRO A 748 37.47 -9.12 11.99
CA PRO A 748 38.36 -9.94 11.16
C PRO A 748 37.74 -10.30 9.80
N VAL A 749 38.53 -10.16 8.73
CA VAL A 749 38.19 -10.61 7.36
C VAL A 749 39.39 -11.36 6.76
N GLY A 750 39.38 -11.63 5.45
CA GLY A 750 40.53 -12.22 4.76
C GLY A 750 41.77 -11.31 4.76
N SER A 751 42.84 -11.83 4.17
CA SER A 751 44.16 -11.18 4.17
C SER A 751 44.21 -9.96 3.24
N TYR A 752 44.74 -8.87 3.77
CA TYR A 752 44.94 -7.60 3.06
C TYR A 752 43.65 -7.07 2.37
N PRO A 753 42.59 -6.74 3.13
CA PRO A 753 41.37 -6.18 2.56
C PRO A 753 41.66 -4.85 1.87
N TYR A 754 41.17 -4.70 0.64
CA TYR A 754 41.44 -3.54 -0.21
C TYR A 754 40.21 -2.65 -0.44
N GLY A 755 39.04 -3.23 -0.68
CA GLY A 755 37.79 -2.51 -0.95
C GLY A 755 36.65 -3.03 -0.08
N VAL A 756 35.65 -2.19 0.15
CA VAL A 756 34.44 -2.52 0.91
C VAL A 756 33.23 -2.08 0.13
N GLY A 757 32.18 -2.89 0.11
CA GLY A 757 30.84 -2.54 -0.36
C GLY A 757 29.82 -2.78 0.75
N ILE A 758 28.79 -1.93 0.81
CA ILE A 758 27.74 -1.99 1.81
C ILE A 758 26.38 -2.16 1.12
N GLY A 759 25.51 -2.98 1.69
CA GLY A 759 24.15 -3.18 1.19
C GLY A 759 23.39 -4.19 2.04
N ASP A 760 22.07 -4.20 1.98
CA ASP A 760 21.25 -5.26 2.56
C ASP A 760 21.17 -6.44 1.56
N PHE A 761 22.04 -7.43 1.71
CA PHE A 761 22.15 -8.55 0.78
C PHE A 761 21.06 -9.61 1.06
N ASN A 762 20.47 -9.67 2.24
CA ASN A 762 19.49 -10.69 2.61
C ASN A 762 18.05 -10.17 2.79
N LYS A 763 17.83 -8.86 2.58
CA LYS A 763 16.57 -8.13 2.80
C LYS A 763 16.01 -8.27 4.22
N ASP A 764 16.88 -8.43 5.21
CA ASP A 764 16.46 -8.42 6.62
C ASP A 764 16.28 -6.99 7.18
N GLY A 765 16.59 -6.00 6.35
CA GLY A 765 16.50 -4.58 6.63
C GLY A 765 17.81 -4.02 7.19
N ASN A 766 18.79 -4.82 7.58
CA ASN A 766 20.06 -4.36 8.14
C ASN A 766 21.16 -4.33 7.08
N LEU A 767 22.11 -3.42 7.25
CA LEU A 767 23.22 -3.29 6.30
C LEU A 767 24.29 -4.35 6.58
N ASP A 768 24.71 -5.01 5.51
CA ASP A 768 25.74 -6.02 5.46
C ASP A 768 27.03 -5.46 4.82
N ILE A 769 28.13 -6.20 4.95
CA ILE A 769 29.43 -5.81 4.42
C ILE A 769 29.96 -6.88 3.45
N VAL A 770 30.46 -6.45 2.29
CA VAL A 770 31.39 -7.24 1.47
C VAL A 770 32.77 -6.59 1.47
N ALA A 771 33.81 -7.34 1.79
CA ALA A 771 35.20 -6.89 1.79
C ALA A 771 36.04 -7.75 0.85
N VAL A 772 36.71 -7.14 -0.13
CA VAL A 772 37.59 -7.87 -1.05
C VAL A 772 39.01 -7.95 -0.51
N ASN A 773 39.56 -9.17 -0.47
CA ASN A 773 40.80 -9.55 0.17
C ASN A 773 41.84 -9.93 -0.88
N ASP A 774 42.80 -9.03 -1.07
CA ASP A 774 43.75 -9.05 -2.18
C ASP A 774 44.69 -10.26 -2.14
N ASP A 775 45.36 -10.50 -1.00
CA ASP A 775 46.36 -11.56 -0.86
C ASP A 775 45.74 -12.98 -0.90
N ASP A 776 44.48 -13.11 -0.50
CA ASP A 776 43.76 -14.39 -0.46
C ASP A 776 42.96 -14.69 -1.74
N ASN A 777 42.76 -13.71 -2.62
CA ASN A 777 41.86 -13.78 -3.78
C ASN A 777 40.44 -14.22 -3.36
N THR A 778 39.91 -13.54 -2.33
CA THR A 778 38.57 -13.82 -1.81
C THR A 778 37.78 -12.55 -1.53
N ALA A 779 36.45 -12.65 -1.46
CA ALA A 779 35.57 -11.67 -0.87
C ALA A 779 34.97 -12.23 0.43
N SER A 780 35.06 -11.47 1.52
CA SER A 780 34.42 -11.74 2.80
C SER A 780 33.06 -11.06 2.87
N VAL A 781 31.97 -11.81 3.03
CA VAL A 781 30.61 -11.28 3.22
C VAL A 781 30.19 -11.47 4.68
N LEU A 782 29.75 -10.39 5.32
CA LEU A 782 29.36 -10.34 6.73
C LEU A 782 27.92 -9.80 6.84
N PHE A 783 27.01 -10.62 7.35
CA PHE A 783 25.62 -10.21 7.59
C PHE A 783 25.49 -9.41 8.88
N GLY A 784 24.79 -8.28 8.84
CA GLY A 784 24.67 -7.33 9.93
C GLY A 784 23.46 -7.59 10.83
N TYR A 785 23.61 -7.38 12.13
CA TYR A 785 22.49 -7.43 13.09
C TYR A 785 21.78 -6.08 13.30
N GLY A 786 22.15 -5.05 12.54
CA GLY A 786 21.55 -3.70 12.61
C GLY A 786 21.96 -2.87 13.83
N ASN A 787 22.92 -3.32 14.65
CA ASN A 787 23.42 -2.61 15.82
C ASN A 787 24.95 -2.38 15.77
N GLY A 788 25.54 -2.47 14.57
CA GLY A 788 26.99 -2.40 14.35
C GLY A 788 27.77 -3.69 14.66
N SER A 789 27.07 -4.80 14.96
CA SER A 789 27.67 -6.13 15.07
C SER A 789 27.29 -7.04 13.89
N PHE A 790 28.13 -8.04 13.62
CA PHE A 790 28.06 -8.87 12.42
C PHE A 790 28.22 -10.35 12.70
N GLU A 791 27.70 -11.16 11.78
CA GLU A 791 28.01 -12.57 11.67
C GLU A 791 29.48 -12.82 11.33
N SER A 792 29.91 -14.08 11.50
CA SER A 792 31.23 -14.49 11.03
C SER A 792 31.30 -14.42 9.52
N ALA A 793 32.39 -13.87 8.98
CA ALA A 793 32.59 -13.70 7.55
C ALA A 793 32.47 -15.04 6.80
N SER A 794 31.61 -15.07 5.80
CA SER A 794 31.60 -16.10 4.75
C SER A 794 32.56 -15.68 3.63
N THR A 795 33.24 -16.63 2.98
CA THR A 795 34.23 -16.32 1.94
C THR A 795 33.84 -16.86 0.58
N LEU A 796 34.02 -16.01 -0.44
CA LEU A 796 33.79 -16.31 -1.86
C LEU A 796 35.10 -16.17 -2.62
N SER A 797 35.37 -17.01 -3.62
CA SER A 797 36.61 -16.92 -4.40
C SER A 797 36.49 -15.90 -5.53
N THR A 798 37.34 -14.88 -5.54
CA THR A 798 37.45 -13.87 -6.60
C THR A 798 38.51 -14.28 -7.63
N GLY A 799 38.75 -13.44 -8.65
CA GLY A 799 39.96 -13.54 -9.46
C GLY A 799 41.18 -12.99 -8.74
N SER A 800 42.27 -12.84 -9.49
CA SER A 800 43.61 -12.62 -8.94
C SER A 800 43.89 -11.13 -8.66
N TYR A 801 44.34 -10.82 -7.44
CA TYR A 801 44.75 -9.49 -6.97
C TYR A 801 43.58 -8.48 -7.04
N VAL A 802 42.64 -8.61 -6.10
CA VAL A 802 41.37 -7.88 -6.11
C VAL A 802 41.48 -6.49 -5.47
N ALA A 803 41.09 -5.45 -6.21
CA ALA A 803 41.37 -4.05 -5.85
C ALA A 803 40.15 -3.19 -5.46
N ALA A 804 38.94 -3.53 -5.90
CA ALA A 804 37.75 -2.74 -5.63
C ALA A 804 36.49 -3.59 -5.76
N VAL A 805 35.39 -3.12 -5.16
CA VAL A 805 34.07 -3.73 -5.21
C VAL A 805 33.00 -2.65 -5.33
N ALA A 806 31.92 -2.93 -6.06
CA ALA A 806 30.71 -2.13 -6.11
C ALA A 806 29.47 -3.01 -5.92
N VAL A 807 28.41 -2.44 -5.34
CA VAL A 807 27.18 -3.14 -4.95
C VAL A 807 26.00 -2.51 -5.69
N ALA A 808 25.17 -3.33 -6.31
CA ALA A 808 23.93 -2.92 -6.99
C ALA A 808 23.10 -4.16 -7.34
N ASP A 809 21.83 -3.99 -7.71
CA ASP A 809 21.01 -5.07 -8.28
C ASP A 809 21.28 -5.17 -9.79
N PHE A 810 22.06 -6.18 -10.22
CA PHE A 810 22.46 -6.36 -11.63
C PHE A 810 21.47 -7.22 -12.43
N ASN A 811 20.49 -7.85 -11.79
CA ASN A 811 19.55 -8.77 -12.42
C ASN A 811 18.06 -8.37 -12.26
N GLY A 812 17.78 -7.29 -11.54
CA GLY A 812 16.44 -6.74 -11.33
C GLY A 812 15.55 -7.58 -10.40
N ASP A 813 16.11 -8.48 -9.59
CA ASP A 813 15.34 -9.29 -8.63
C ASP A 813 15.16 -8.61 -7.25
N GLY A 814 15.74 -7.42 -7.11
CA GLY A 814 15.71 -6.55 -5.95
C GLY A 814 16.70 -6.94 -4.85
N TYR A 815 17.41 -8.06 -4.93
CA TYR A 815 18.50 -8.38 -4.02
C TYR A 815 19.78 -7.73 -4.53
N LEU A 816 20.56 -7.16 -3.62
CA LEU A 816 21.82 -6.56 -4.01
C LEU A 816 22.82 -7.66 -4.39
N ASP A 817 23.51 -7.44 -5.49
CA ASP A 817 24.63 -8.24 -5.99
C ASP A 817 25.93 -7.45 -5.78
N PHE A 818 27.07 -8.01 -6.18
CA PHE A 818 28.30 -7.22 -6.23
C PHE A 818 29.19 -7.58 -7.42
N VAL A 819 30.04 -6.63 -7.79
CA VAL A 819 31.07 -6.78 -8.82
C VAL A 819 32.42 -6.30 -8.29
N ASP A 820 33.48 -7.08 -8.51
CA ASP A 820 34.85 -6.74 -8.11
C ASP A 820 35.82 -6.71 -9.29
N THR A 821 36.97 -6.06 -9.10
CA THR A 821 38.04 -5.94 -10.12
C THR A 821 39.17 -6.92 -9.88
N ASP A 822 39.48 -7.76 -10.86
CA ASP A 822 40.58 -8.73 -10.83
C ASP A 822 41.81 -8.16 -11.55
N TYR A 823 42.69 -7.46 -10.82
CA TYR A 823 43.79 -6.68 -11.42
C TYR A 823 44.68 -7.53 -12.33
N SER A 824 45.08 -8.71 -11.89
CA SER A 824 46.02 -9.55 -12.65
C SER A 824 45.34 -10.31 -13.79
N ASP A 825 44.03 -10.57 -13.68
CA ASP A 825 43.27 -11.34 -14.68
C ASP A 825 42.72 -10.44 -15.81
N SER A 826 42.74 -9.11 -15.62
CA SER A 826 42.14 -8.14 -16.55
C SER A 826 40.65 -8.40 -16.78
N THR A 827 39.94 -8.71 -15.69
CA THR A 827 38.50 -8.95 -15.65
C THR A 827 37.85 -8.20 -14.50
N VAL A 828 36.53 -8.04 -14.60
CA VAL A 828 35.68 -7.88 -13.42
C VAL A 828 34.92 -9.17 -13.17
N SER A 829 34.64 -9.48 -11.91
CA SER A 829 33.92 -10.67 -11.49
C SER A 829 32.56 -10.27 -10.92
N LEU A 830 31.47 -10.72 -11.56
CA LEU A 830 30.09 -10.45 -11.13
C LEU A 830 29.57 -11.61 -10.29
N PHE A 831 29.01 -11.29 -9.12
CA PHE A 831 28.44 -12.23 -8.17
C PHE A 831 26.95 -11.93 -7.97
N ILE A 832 26.10 -12.81 -8.51
CA ILE A 832 24.65 -12.71 -8.37
C ILE A 832 24.23 -13.34 -7.04
N ASN A 833 23.44 -12.63 -6.27
CA ASN A 833 22.90 -13.03 -4.99
C ASN A 833 21.56 -13.74 -5.19
N TYR A 834 21.32 -14.80 -4.42
CA TYR A 834 20.04 -15.51 -4.44
C TYR A 834 19.05 -15.03 -3.37
N GLY A 835 19.43 -14.02 -2.57
CA GLY A 835 18.61 -13.42 -1.53
C GLY A 835 18.48 -14.21 -0.24
N ASN A 836 19.02 -15.43 -0.19
CA ASN A 836 19.09 -16.28 1.01
C ASN A 836 20.46 -16.22 1.69
N GLY A 837 21.24 -15.17 1.41
CA GLY A 837 22.61 -15.01 1.90
C GLY A 837 23.66 -15.85 1.16
N SER A 838 23.33 -16.44 0.01
CA SER A 838 24.27 -17.16 -0.84
C SER A 838 24.43 -16.51 -2.22
N PHE A 839 25.63 -16.59 -2.76
CA PHE A 839 25.99 -16.01 -4.05
C PHE A 839 26.32 -17.09 -5.08
N GLN A 840 26.00 -16.81 -6.34
CA GLN A 840 26.44 -17.59 -7.48
C GLN A 840 27.97 -17.58 -7.58
N GLN A 841 28.53 -18.63 -8.19
CA GLN A 841 29.92 -18.61 -8.63
C GLN A 841 30.16 -17.43 -9.59
N ARG A 842 31.27 -16.73 -9.38
CA ARG A 842 31.63 -15.53 -10.14
C ARG A 842 31.56 -15.72 -11.65
N ILE A 843 31.09 -14.70 -12.35
CA ILE A 843 31.11 -14.60 -13.81
C ILE A 843 32.13 -13.52 -14.20
N ALA A 844 33.20 -13.92 -14.87
CA ALA A 844 34.27 -13.00 -15.25
C ALA A 844 33.99 -12.33 -16.61
N TYR A 845 34.08 -11.00 -16.64
CA TYR A 845 33.92 -10.17 -17.83
C TYR A 845 35.23 -9.46 -18.17
N PRO A 846 35.77 -9.60 -19.40
CA PRO A 846 37.03 -8.97 -19.77
C PRO A 846 36.99 -7.45 -19.77
N THR A 847 37.97 -6.82 -19.11
CA THR A 847 38.29 -5.38 -19.17
C THR A 847 39.53 -5.14 -20.03
N ASP A 848 40.08 -3.92 -20.01
CA ASP A 848 41.47 -3.70 -20.40
C ASP A 848 42.43 -4.04 -19.23
N THR A 849 43.73 -3.86 -19.44
CA THR A 849 44.77 -4.35 -18.54
C THR A 849 44.76 -3.65 -17.19
N SER A 850 44.78 -4.46 -16.13
CA SER A 850 44.95 -4.03 -14.73
C SER A 850 43.83 -3.14 -14.20
N PRO A 851 42.58 -3.65 -14.13
CA PRO A 851 41.46 -2.93 -13.53
C PRO A 851 41.73 -2.64 -12.05
N TRP A 852 41.53 -1.39 -11.61
CA TRP A 852 41.92 -0.90 -10.28
C TRP A 852 40.77 -0.30 -9.47
N LYS A 853 39.90 0.49 -10.10
CA LYS A 853 38.68 1.02 -9.47
C LYS A 853 37.47 0.78 -10.35
N ILE A 854 36.31 0.73 -9.72
CA ILE A 854 35.02 0.42 -10.32
C ILE A 854 33.97 1.39 -9.79
N ALA A 855 33.02 1.75 -10.65
CA ALA A 855 31.79 2.44 -10.29
C ALA A 855 30.63 1.88 -11.13
N VAL A 856 29.41 2.05 -10.64
CA VAL A 856 28.20 1.50 -11.22
C VAL A 856 27.12 2.57 -11.31
N ALA A 857 26.38 2.58 -12.40
CA ALA A 857 25.24 3.47 -12.65
C ALA A 857 24.49 2.96 -13.89
N ASP A 858 23.30 3.47 -14.15
CA ASP A 858 22.64 3.29 -15.46
C ASP A 858 23.12 4.40 -16.41
N PHE A 859 24.14 4.11 -17.24
CA PHE A 859 24.72 5.10 -18.16
C PHE A 859 23.89 5.29 -19.44
N ASN A 860 22.87 4.45 -19.64
CA ASN A 860 22.11 4.41 -20.88
C ASN A 860 20.58 4.51 -20.71
N HIS A 861 20.13 4.69 -19.48
CA HIS A 861 18.75 4.90 -19.06
C HIS A 861 17.83 3.73 -19.48
N ASP A 862 18.36 2.50 -19.50
CA ASP A 862 17.58 1.27 -19.76
C ASP A 862 17.10 0.56 -18.49
N ASN A 863 17.30 1.19 -17.31
CA ASN A 863 17.02 0.70 -15.97
C ASN A 863 17.84 -0.54 -15.58
N TYR A 864 18.94 -0.82 -16.29
CA TYR A 864 19.86 -1.88 -15.92
C TYR A 864 21.20 -1.28 -15.49
N ILE A 865 21.78 -1.85 -14.44
CA ILE A 865 23.04 -1.34 -13.90
C ILE A 865 24.18 -1.68 -14.84
N ASP A 866 24.93 -0.65 -15.22
CA ASP A 866 26.14 -0.71 -16.01
C ASP A 866 27.39 -0.58 -15.12
N VAL A 867 28.55 -0.95 -15.66
CA VAL A 867 29.83 -0.93 -14.95
C VAL A 867 30.84 -0.05 -15.69
N VAL A 868 31.54 0.82 -14.97
CA VAL A 868 32.74 1.49 -15.47
C VAL A 868 33.96 1.13 -14.63
N VAL A 869 35.08 0.85 -15.29
CA VAL A 869 36.31 0.37 -14.67
C VAL A 869 37.50 1.20 -15.12
N ALA A 870 38.32 1.68 -14.18
CA ALA A 870 39.59 2.32 -14.44
C ALA A 870 40.71 1.28 -14.60
N ASN A 871 41.36 1.25 -15.76
CA ASN A 871 42.39 0.27 -16.10
C ASN A 871 43.79 0.90 -16.01
N TYR A 872 44.48 0.59 -14.92
CA TYR A 872 45.70 1.24 -14.46
C TYR A 872 46.83 1.21 -15.51
N ASP A 873 47.19 0.03 -16.03
CA ASP A 873 48.35 -0.11 -16.92
C ASP A 873 48.04 0.24 -18.38
N SER A 874 46.76 0.16 -18.79
CA SER A 874 46.34 0.46 -20.16
C SER A 874 45.98 1.93 -20.39
N ASN A 875 45.87 2.73 -19.31
CA ASN A 875 45.50 4.16 -19.37
C ASN A 875 44.12 4.38 -20.00
N THR A 876 43.18 3.47 -19.75
CA THR A 876 41.80 3.54 -20.25
C THR A 876 40.78 3.41 -19.13
N ILE A 877 39.54 3.80 -19.40
CA ILE A 877 38.36 3.22 -18.74
C ILE A 877 37.70 2.19 -19.66
N SER A 878 37.08 1.17 -19.07
CA SER A 878 36.21 0.20 -19.73
C SER A 878 34.77 0.40 -19.24
N VAL A 879 33.82 0.57 -20.16
CA VAL A 879 32.38 0.65 -19.88
C VAL A 879 31.73 -0.65 -20.34
N LEU A 880 31.04 -1.36 -19.45
CA LEU A 880 30.32 -2.60 -19.73
C LEU A 880 28.83 -2.38 -19.39
N LEU A 881 27.97 -2.34 -20.41
CA LEU A 881 26.54 -2.12 -20.21
C LEU A 881 25.83 -3.38 -19.70
N GLY A 882 24.82 -3.23 -18.85
CA GLY A 882 23.97 -4.30 -18.35
C GLY A 882 22.97 -4.81 -19.39
N ASN A 883 22.48 -6.03 -19.17
CA ASN A 883 21.33 -6.59 -19.90
C ASN A 883 20.13 -6.89 -18.98
N GLY A 884 20.20 -6.55 -17.70
CA GLY A 884 19.12 -6.77 -16.73
C GLY A 884 18.87 -8.21 -16.30
N GLY A 885 19.63 -9.18 -16.80
CA GLY A 885 19.53 -10.60 -16.40
C GLY A 885 20.75 -11.11 -15.65
N GLY A 886 21.47 -10.23 -14.93
CA GLY A 886 22.72 -10.57 -14.26
C GLY A 886 23.87 -10.82 -15.25
N THR A 887 23.87 -10.11 -16.40
CA THR A 887 24.94 -10.21 -17.39
C THR A 887 25.36 -8.85 -17.94
N LEU A 888 26.65 -8.73 -18.26
CA LEU A 888 27.25 -7.53 -18.86
C LEU A 888 27.57 -7.75 -20.35
N ARG A 889 27.48 -6.67 -21.13
CA ARG A 889 27.87 -6.61 -22.55
C ARG A 889 29.40 -6.51 -22.67
N SER A 890 29.90 -6.64 -23.90
CA SER A 890 31.32 -6.44 -24.20
C SER A 890 31.74 -5.01 -23.87
N ARG A 891 32.92 -4.85 -23.27
CA ARG A 891 33.47 -3.53 -22.93
C ARG A 891 33.62 -2.60 -24.12
N ILE A 892 33.43 -1.31 -23.87
CA ILE A 892 33.83 -0.20 -24.72
C ILE A 892 34.92 0.57 -23.98
N SER A 893 36.00 0.93 -24.67
CA SER A 893 37.19 1.51 -24.02
C SER A 893 37.39 2.96 -24.42
N TYR A 894 37.71 3.81 -23.44
CA TYR A 894 38.01 5.23 -23.63
C TYR A 894 39.37 5.58 -23.04
N SER A 895 40.19 6.34 -23.76
CA SER A 895 41.51 6.74 -23.28
C SER A 895 41.42 7.81 -22.19
N THR A 896 42.23 7.64 -21.14
CA THR A 896 42.37 8.56 -20.01
C THR A 896 43.78 9.16 -19.97
N GLY A 897 44.14 9.81 -18.86
CA GLY A 897 45.53 10.09 -18.53
C GLY A 897 46.26 8.81 -18.08
N GLN A 898 47.50 8.97 -17.62
CA GLN A 898 48.36 7.88 -17.20
C GLN A 898 47.99 7.36 -15.81
N TYR A 899 47.86 6.04 -15.70
CA TYR A 899 47.62 5.32 -14.46
C TYR A 899 46.35 5.80 -13.72
N PRO A 900 45.16 5.59 -14.29
CA PRO A 900 43.91 5.97 -13.65
C PRO A 900 43.70 5.16 -12.36
N ARG A 901 43.51 5.84 -11.23
CA ARG A 901 43.41 5.23 -9.88
C ARG A 901 42.13 5.52 -9.12
N GLY A 902 41.39 6.57 -9.49
CA GLY A 902 40.12 6.93 -8.86
C GLY A 902 39.07 7.19 -9.93
N ILE A 903 37.81 6.89 -9.61
CA ILE A 903 36.67 7.10 -10.50
C ILE A 903 35.48 7.58 -9.68
N ALA A 904 34.74 8.55 -10.20
CA ALA A 904 33.47 9.02 -9.66
C ALA A 904 32.50 9.27 -10.82
N VAL A 905 31.19 9.06 -10.58
CA VAL A 905 30.15 9.17 -11.60
C VAL A 905 28.97 9.98 -11.09
N GLY A 906 28.39 10.81 -11.95
CA GLY A 906 27.26 11.69 -11.65
C GLY A 906 27.05 12.71 -12.77
N ASP A 907 25.92 13.42 -12.76
CA ASP A 907 25.59 14.44 -13.76
C ASP A 907 26.34 15.76 -13.44
N LEU A 908 27.45 16.03 -14.13
CA LEU A 908 28.33 17.17 -13.84
C LEU A 908 27.94 18.42 -14.62
N ASN A 909 27.16 18.28 -15.69
CA ASN A 909 26.75 19.40 -16.54
C ASN A 909 25.23 19.68 -16.46
N ASN A 910 24.52 18.99 -15.56
CA ASN A 910 23.09 19.08 -15.33
C ASN A 910 22.27 18.83 -16.62
N ASP A 911 22.71 17.87 -17.43
CA ASP A 911 22.05 17.47 -18.68
C ASP A 911 21.22 16.19 -18.55
N THR A 912 21.10 15.66 -17.33
CA THR A 912 20.42 14.44 -16.90
C THR A 912 21.12 13.13 -17.27
N HIS A 913 22.26 13.17 -17.97
CA HIS A 913 23.06 11.98 -18.25
C HIS A 913 24.21 11.86 -17.25
N ILE A 914 24.54 10.61 -16.90
CA ILE A 914 25.66 10.35 -15.99
C ILE A 914 27.00 10.58 -16.71
N ASP A 915 27.87 11.39 -16.10
CA ASP A 915 29.23 11.66 -16.51
C ASP A 915 30.25 10.88 -15.68
N ILE A 916 31.51 10.86 -16.11
CA ILE A 916 32.60 10.15 -15.42
C ILE A 916 33.80 11.08 -15.19
N VAL A 917 34.33 11.10 -13.96
CA VAL A 917 35.58 11.77 -13.58
C VAL A 917 36.61 10.73 -13.16
N VAL A 918 37.83 10.86 -13.68
CA VAL A 918 38.94 9.91 -13.42
C VAL A 918 40.17 10.64 -12.89
N ALA A 919 40.71 10.15 -11.78
CA ALA A 919 41.97 10.58 -11.20
C ALA A 919 43.15 9.85 -11.82
N ASN A 920 44.04 10.59 -12.49
CA ASN A 920 45.21 10.06 -13.20
C ASN A 920 46.49 10.26 -12.36
N TYR A 921 47.13 9.17 -11.95
CA TYR A 921 48.24 9.23 -10.99
C TYR A 921 49.54 9.84 -11.53
N TYR A 922 49.80 9.85 -12.84
CA TYR A 922 51.00 10.51 -13.39
C TYR A 922 50.69 11.74 -14.24
N ASN A 923 49.52 12.35 -14.04
CA ASN A 923 49.18 13.62 -14.64
C ASN A 923 48.78 14.65 -13.60
N ASN A 924 48.78 15.91 -14.03
CA ASN A 924 48.30 17.06 -13.29
C ASN A 924 46.89 17.47 -13.74
N TYR A 925 46.08 16.51 -14.15
CA TYR A 925 44.69 16.74 -14.53
C TYR A 925 43.82 15.50 -14.27
N LEU A 926 42.56 15.76 -13.94
CA LEU A 926 41.47 14.79 -13.94
C LEU A 926 40.94 14.62 -15.38
N SER A 927 40.62 13.39 -15.78
CA SER A 927 39.93 13.17 -17.05
C SER A 927 38.43 13.17 -16.84
N VAL A 928 37.69 13.97 -17.61
CA VAL A 928 36.23 14.05 -17.56
C VAL A 928 35.61 13.59 -18.88
N PHE A 929 34.61 12.72 -18.79
CA PHE A 929 33.87 12.17 -19.92
C PHE A 929 32.41 12.54 -19.75
N LEU A 930 31.85 13.30 -20.71
CA LEU A 930 30.43 13.64 -20.68
C LEU A 930 29.61 12.52 -21.33
N GLY A 931 28.52 12.15 -20.69
CA GLY A 931 27.60 11.11 -21.15
C GLY A 931 26.70 11.59 -22.30
N TYR A 932 26.37 10.70 -23.22
CA TYR A 932 25.33 10.95 -24.24
C TYR A 932 23.97 10.32 -23.87
N GLY A 933 23.85 9.69 -22.69
CA GLY A 933 22.62 9.02 -22.24
C GLY A 933 22.31 7.69 -22.93
N ASN A 934 23.23 7.17 -23.74
CA ASN A 934 23.07 5.91 -24.47
C ASN A 934 24.20 4.90 -24.17
N GLY A 935 24.92 5.11 -23.06
CA GLY A 935 26.10 4.32 -22.68
C GLY A 935 27.39 4.67 -23.43
N SER A 936 27.38 5.72 -24.26
CA SER A 936 28.58 6.27 -24.89
C SER A 936 28.96 7.64 -24.33
N PHE A 937 30.24 7.97 -24.45
CA PHE A 937 30.82 9.17 -23.84
C PHE A 937 31.68 9.99 -24.82
N THR A 938 31.92 11.26 -24.47
CA THR A 938 32.87 12.12 -25.18
C THR A 938 34.31 11.58 -25.08
N SER A 939 35.24 12.18 -25.82
CA SER A 939 36.66 12.06 -25.47
C SER A 939 36.95 12.77 -24.15
N ALA A 940 37.95 12.28 -23.41
CA ALA A 940 38.38 12.89 -22.14
C ALA A 940 38.73 14.37 -22.30
N THR A 941 38.15 15.21 -21.45
CA THR A 941 38.57 16.60 -21.23
C THR A 941 39.38 16.68 -19.94
N GLY A 942 40.51 17.40 -19.96
CA GLY A 942 41.37 17.51 -18.79
C GLY A 942 41.01 18.70 -17.89
N LEU A 943 40.71 18.46 -16.61
CA LEU A 943 40.61 19.50 -15.58
C LEU A 943 41.91 19.59 -14.80
N THR A 944 42.58 20.74 -14.85
CA THR A 944 43.93 20.91 -14.27
C THR A 944 43.87 20.88 -12.74
N THR A 945 44.80 20.13 -12.15
CA THR A 945 45.00 19.93 -10.72
C THR A 945 46.50 19.79 -10.42
N ASP A 946 46.85 19.25 -9.24
CA ASP A 946 48.21 18.83 -8.91
C ASP A 946 48.56 17.45 -9.48
N TRP A 947 49.86 17.14 -9.52
CA TRP A 947 50.38 15.83 -9.90
C TRP A 947 50.05 14.76 -8.85
N TYR A 948 50.07 13.49 -9.25
CA TYR A 948 49.94 12.34 -8.34
C TYR A 948 48.58 12.16 -7.70
N LEU A 949 47.52 12.33 -8.49
CA LEU A 949 46.14 12.12 -8.04
C LEU A 949 45.92 10.66 -7.62
N THR A 950 45.33 10.46 -6.44
CA THR A 950 45.13 9.13 -5.84
C THR A 950 43.67 8.73 -5.74
N ALA A 951 42.79 9.67 -5.37
CA ALA A 951 41.35 9.43 -5.26
C ALA A 951 40.55 10.66 -5.72
N VAL A 952 39.28 10.44 -6.05
CA VAL A 952 38.32 11.48 -6.43
C VAL A 952 36.92 11.11 -5.93
N ALA A 953 36.16 12.10 -5.48
CA ALA A 953 34.73 12.01 -5.19
C ALA A 953 34.03 13.29 -5.66
N ILE A 954 32.72 13.20 -5.87
CA ILE A 954 31.89 14.32 -6.31
C ILE A 954 30.66 14.46 -5.41
N ALA A 955 30.28 15.70 -5.12
CA ALA A 955 29.10 16.07 -4.34
C ALA A 955 28.89 17.59 -4.45
N ASP A 956 27.71 18.09 -4.12
CA ASP A 956 27.55 19.54 -3.87
C ASP A 956 28.23 19.89 -2.53
N LEU A 957 29.32 20.65 -2.60
CA LEU A 957 30.15 21.04 -1.46
C LEU A 957 29.96 22.51 -1.07
N ASN A 958 29.21 23.29 -1.83
CA ASN A 958 28.98 24.70 -1.57
C ASN A 958 27.49 25.11 -1.47
N GLY A 959 26.58 24.16 -1.66
CA GLY A 959 25.13 24.33 -1.57
C GLY A 959 24.50 24.99 -2.81
N ASP A 960 25.18 24.98 -3.96
CA ASP A 960 24.70 25.61 -5.19
C ASP A 960 23.89 24.67 -6.11
N GLY A 961 23.71 23.41 -5.69
CA GLY A 961 22.98 22.38 -6.42
C GLY A 961 23.76 21.73 -7.56
N ARG A 962 25.05 22.04 -7.74
CA ARG A 962 25.92 21.40 -8.73
C ARG A 962 26.91 20.46 -8.06
N LEU A 963 27.28 19.39 -8.77
CA LEU A 963 28.32 18.48 -8.30
C LEU A 963 29.70 19.12 -8.44
N ASP A 964 30.37 19.32 -7.31
CA ASP A 964 31.77 19.72 -7.19
C ASP A 964 32.69 18.51 -7.17
N ILE A 965 34.00 18.74 -7.37
CA ILE A 965 35.00 17.66 -7.36
C ILE A 965 35.98 17.85 -6.19
N ALA A 966 36.13 16.80 -5.39
CA ALA A 966 37.20 16.67 -4.39
C ALA A 966 38.21 15.60 -4.84
N ALA A 967 39.48 15.96 -4.96
CA ALA A 967 40.54 15.07 -5.41
C ALA A 967 41.76 15.14 -4.50
N THR A 968 42.37 13.99 -4.20
CA THR A 968 43.54 13.91 -3.32
C THR A 968 44.81 13.58 -4.08
N THR A 969 45.97 13.98 -3.54
CA THR A 969 47.28 13.67 -4.11
C THR A 969 48.15 12.84 -3.18
N TYR A 970 49.03 12.03 -3.75
CA TYR A 970 49.97 11.16 -3.04
C TYR A 970 50.78 11.88 -1.94
N TYR A 971 51.12 13.16 -2.14
CA TYR A 971 51.93 13.96 -1.22
C TYR A 971 51.11 14.73 -0.17
N GLY A 972 49.84 14.39 0.02
CA GLY A 972 49.03 14.90 1.12
C GLY A 972 48.37 16.24 0.86
N THR A 973 47.79 16.40 -0.33
CA THR A 973 46.87 17.51 -0.61
C THR A 973 45.47 17.01 -0.93
N LEU A 974 44.47 17.77 -0.50
CA LEU A 974 43.06 17.68 -0.88
C LEU A 974 42.73 18.92 -1.71
N ASN A 975 42.39 18.73 -2.98
CA ASN A 975 42.04 19.77 -3.93
C ASN A 975 40.53 19.76 -4.18
N ILE A 976 39.90 20.93 -4.07
CA ILE A 976 38.45 21.09 -4.28
C ILE A 976 38.24 22.02 -5.47
N LEU A 977 37.50 21.54 -6.46
CA LEU A 977 37.11 22.28 -7.66
C LEU A 977 35.61 22.54 -7.58
N PHE A 978 35.21 23.81 -7.50
CA PHE A 978 33.80 24.16 -7.53
C PHE A 978 33.30 24.23 -8.95
N ASN A 979 32.18 23.58 -9.20
CA ASN A 979 31.53 23.65 -10.49
C ASN A 979 30.83 25.00 -10.61
N ILE A 980 31.21 25.77 -11.63
CA ILE A 980 30.65 27.11 -11.87
C ILE A 980 29.69 27.10 -13.06
N CYS A 981 29.20 25.90 -13.37
CA CYS A 981 28.52 25.50 -14.58
C CYS A 981 27.52 24.40 -14.15
#